data_AF-A0A9E2TYY0-F1
#
_entry.id   AF-A0A9E2TYY0-F1
#
_cell.length_a   1.000
_cell.length_b   1.000
_cell.length_c   1.000
_cell.angle_alpha   90.00
_cell.angle_beta   90.00
_cell.angle_gamma   90.00
#
_symmetry.space_group_name_H-M   'P 1'
#
loop_
_entity.id
_entity.type
_entity.pdbx_description
1 polymer ?
#
loop_
_entity_poly.entity_id
_entity_poly.type
_entity_poly.pdbx_seq_one_letter_code
_entity_poly.pdbx_strand_id
1 'polypeptide(L)'
;RADDDELLPYDCAATSVHAQRLHAAGILDDGELAEVETRLATIADDGAAFVREYEDVHSAIEGLLGPVGRKIHAGRSRNDQVAAAVRLYVQDAAAEADAAIARLTETILDLADREAETPLPGYTHLQRAQPVTFGHHLHAWVEMLERDRSRFGHAAAASAPSPLGAGALAGSTLDLPLPEPAMRNSLDAVADRDFALDYLYAAAVLFTHLSRIGEEIVLWCTSEFGFVALPLSASTGSSMMPQKLNPDVAELARGKAGTAIGRLTGLLAVVKGLPLAYDKDLQEDKTPLFQTRHDVRGALSALGALVGGLEPNHERLTAAVSDPLLRATDAAEELVKNGVAFRDAHEQVAATVRNGTFAAPERVAPRPAPGPGGVKAALHDARLRLGARTLADTTRALVGRDFTTLTTWTAYELRLVLDLAEQLKSAQKNGIEHRLLPGRSLGLLFARPSTRTRVSFAVAMEQLGGSAVSLNASELQLSRGESLEDTARVLSGYLDGLAVRWASQDDLETLASHASIPVVNALTDAEHPCQALADALTIRERFGDLAGVKVAYVGDGNNVAASLLVACSALGAEVVCASPRGYEPGPGALGAAVAFGGDVALTSDPYEAASGAQVLYTDVWTSMGEEGERERRLQDFAGFGIDADLLSSAADDAIVLHCLPAHIGEEISGDVLYGGQSAVWQQAENRLHVQKALLTLLLD
;
A
#
# COMPACT_ATOMS: atom_id res chain seq x y z
N ARG A 1 -8.60 19.49 -29.81
CA ARG A 1 -9.17 18.77 -28.66
C ARG A 1 -8.00 18.37 -27.79
N ALA A 2 -8.16 18.42 -26.46
CA ALA A 2 -7.03 18.51 -25.56
C ALA A 2 -6.36 17.17 -25.19
N ASP A 3 -6.86 16.00 -25.65
CA ASP A 3 -6.35 14.66 -25.29
C ASP A 3 -5.98 14.56 -23.79
N ASP A 4 -6.90 15.05 -22.93
CA ASP A 4 -6.69 15.33 -21.50
C ASP A 4 -7.60 14.51 -20.57
N ASP A 5 -8.22 13.45 -21.08
CA ASP A 5 -9.17 12.60 -20.36
C ASP A 5 -8.58 11.96 -19.09
N GLU A 6 -7.29 11.68 -19.08
CA GLU A 6 -6.57 11.21 -17.88
C GLU A 6 -6.55 12.23 -16.72
N LEU A 7 -6.85 13.51 -16.97
CA LEU A 7 -6.97 14.53 -15.91
C LEU A 7 -8.33 14.53 -15.22
N LEU A 8 -9.34 13.85 -15.74
CA LEU A 8 -10.72 13.91 -15.21
C LEU A 8 -10.81 13.72 -13.68
N PRO A 9 -10.26 12.65 -13.07
CA PRO A 9 -10.34 12.47 -11.62
C PRO A 9 -9.60 13.57 -10.84
N TYR A 10 -8.49 14.07 -11.37
CA TYR A 10 -7.67 15.10 -10.72
C TYR A 10 -8.29 16.50 -10.82
N ASP A 11 -8.95 16.80 -11.94
CA ASP A 11 -9.69 18.04 -12.11
C ASP A 11 -11.00 18.03 -11.30
N CYS A 12 -11.63 16.86 -11.12
CA CYS A 12 -12.71 16.69 -10.15
C CYS A 12 -12.22 16.98 -8.73
N ALA A 13 -11.09 16.39 -8.32
CA ALA A 13 -10.50 16.63 -7.00
C ALA A 13 -10.14 18.11 -6.79
N ALA A 14 -9.48 18.76 -7.75
CA ALA A 14 -9.17 20.18 -7.69
C ALA A 14 -10.45 21.05 -7.66
N THR A 15 -11.50 20.63 -8.37
CA THR A 15 -12.80 21.32 -8.36
C THR A 15 -13.52 21.17 -7.03
N SER A 16 -13.44 20.00 -6.37
CA SER A 16 -13.99 19.79 -5.02
C SER A 16 -13.32 20.72 -4.02
N VAL A 17 -11.98 20.80 -4.01
CA VAL A 17 -11.23 21.76 -3.17
C VAL A 17 -11.66 23.19 -3.46
N HIS A 18 -11.88 23.54 -4.73
CA HIS A 18 -12.36 24.89 -5.08
C HIS A 18 -13.79 25.16 -4.60
N ALA A 19 -14.68 24.19 -4.69
CA ALA A 19 -16.05 24.30 -4.19
C ALA A 19 -16.07 24.57 -2.68
N GLN A 20 -15.24 23.85 -1.91
CA GLN A 20 -15.08 24.06 -0.46
C GLN A 20 -14.59 25.48 -0.14
N ARG A 21 -13.69 26.04 -0.96
CA ARG A 21 -13.22 27.43 -0.79
C ARG A 21 -14.31 28.45 -1.09
N LEU A 22 -15.14 28.21 -2.10
CA LEU A 22 -16.28 29.06 -2.41
C LEU A 22 -17.34 29.03 -1.32
N HIS A 23 -17.60 27.85 -0.77
CA HIS A 23 -18.47 27.66 0.39
C HIS A 23 -17.95 28.41 1.62
N ALA A 24 -16.66 28.25 1.95
CA ALA A 24 -16.03 28.98 3.06
C ALA A 24 -16.09 30.51 2.89
N ALA A 25 -16.13 31.01 1.66
CA ALA A 25 -16.31 32.43 1.34
C ALA A 25 -17.79 32.87 1.22
N GLY A 26 -18.75 31.98 1.49
CA GLY A 26 -20.19 32.26 1.46
C GLY A 26 -20.77 32.42 0.04
N ILE A 27 -20.09 31.92 -0.99
CA ILE A 27 -20.53 32.02 -2.39
C ILE A 27 -21.41 30.82 -2.78
N LEU A 28 -21.09 29.64 -2.24
CA LEU A 28 -21.95 28.47 -2.27
C LEU A 28 -22.63 28.33 -0.91
N ASP A 29 -23.91 27.95 -0.93
CA ASP A 29 -24.56 27.43 0.28
C ASP A 29 -24.27 25.94 0.49
N ASP A 30 -24.69 25.39 1.63
CA ASP A 30 -24.43 23.99 2.00
C ASP A 30 -25.04 23.00 0.98
N GLY A 31 -26.22 23.31 0.45
CA GLY A 31 -26.91 22.47 -0.52
C GLY A 31 -26.21 22.46 -1.87
N GLU A 32 -25.71 23.62 -2.29
CA GLU A 32 -24.92 23.76 -3.53
C GLU A 32 -23.56 23.06 -3.42
N LEU A 33 -22.88 23.14 -2.28
CA LEU A 33 -21.63 22.40 -2.06
C LEU A 33 -21.87 20.89 -2.12
N ALA A 34 -22.88 20.38 -1.41
CA ALA A 34 -23.23 18.97 -1.41
C ALA A 34 -23.64 18.46 -2.81
N GLU A 35 -24.38 19.27 -3.58
CA GLU A 35 -24.69 18.95 -4.99
C GLU A 35 -23.42 18.82 -5.82
N VAL A 36 -22.47 19.75 -5.65
CA VAL A 36 -21.20 19.73 -6.38
C VAL A 36 -20.38 18.48 -6.02
N GLU A 37 -20.18 18.19 -4.74
CA GLU A 37 -19.37 17.05 -4.29
C GLU A 37 -19.97 15.72 -4.76
N THR A 38 -21.29 15.55 -4.62
CA THR A 38 -22.00 14.34 -5.11
C THR A 38 -21.81 14.16 -6.61
N ARG A 39 -21.99 15.23 -7.39
CA ARG A 39 -21.89 15.15 -8.85
C ARG A 39 -20.45 14.96 -9.30
N LEU A 40 -19.48 15.59 -8.65
CA LEU A 40 -18.05 15.37 -8.94
C LEU A 40 -17.64 13.92 -8.71
N ALA A 41 -18.13 13.27 -7.65
CA ALA A 41 -17.88 11.85 -7.41
C ALA A 41 -18.43 10.98 -8.57
N THR A 42 -19.68 11.23 -8.99
CA THR A 42 -20.26 10.52 -10.15
C THR A 42 -19.49 10.80 -11.45
N ILE A 43 -19.06 12.04 -11.67
CA ILE A 43 -18.30 12.43 -12.87
C ILE A 43 -16.91 11.76 -12.88
N ALA A 44 -16.25 11.64 -11.73
CA ALA A 44 -14.95 10.98 -11.65
C ALA A 44 -15.03 9.51 -12.05
N ASP A 45 -16.11 8.81 -11.68
CA ASP A 45 -16.29 7.38 -11.98
C ASP A 45 -16.83 7.12 -13.40
N ASP A 46 -17.88 7.84 -13.81
CA ASP A 46 -18.63 7.54 -15.05
C ASP A 46 -18.43 8.59 -16.16
N GLY A 47 -17.82 9.74 -15.84
CA GLY A 47 -17.74 10.91 -16.71
C GLY A 47 -16.89 10.72 -17.97
N ALA A 48 -15.98 9.75 -17.98
CA ALA A 48 -15.04 9.51 -19.09
C ALA A 48 -15.75 9.25 -20.43
N ALA A 49 -16.94 8.65 -20.40
CA ALA A 49 -17.75 8.43 -21.61
C ALA A 49 -18.24 9.75 -22.24
N PHE A 50 -18.46 10.77 -21.41
CA PHE A 50 -19.05 12.06 -21.80
C PHE A 50 -18.00 13.13 -22.15
N VAL A 51 -16.74 12.98 -21.71
CA VAL A 51 -15.64 13.91 -22.03
C VAL A 51 -15.47 14.10 -23.54
N ARG A 52 -15.74 13.07 -24.35
CA ARG A 52 -15.58 13.10 -25.83
C ARG A 52 -16.50 14.09 -26.53
N GLU A 53 -17.55 14.57 -25.88
CA GLU A 53 -18.48 15.56 -26.40
C GLU A 53 -17.99 17.02 -26.20
N TYR A 54 -16.98 17.22 -25.36
CA TYR A 54 -16.44 18.53 -24.97
C TYR A 54 -15.05 18.81 -25.58
N GLU A 55 -14.56 20.06 -25.46
CA GLU A 55 -13.24 20.47 -25.96
C GLU A 55 -12.08 19.95 -25.10
N ASP A 56 -12.28 20.03 -23.78
CA ASP A 56 -11.36 19.70 -22.69
C ASP A 56 -12.15 19.16 -21.49
N VAL A 57 -11.45 18.51 -20.55
CA VAL A 57 -12.04 17.95 -19.32
C VAL A 57 -12.73 19.02 -18.47
N HIS A 58 -12.15 20.22 -18.39
CA HIS A 58 -12.69 21.32 -17.58
C HIS A 58 -14.11 21.71 -18.01
N SER A 59 -14.33 21.83 -19.33
CA SER A 59 -15.63 22.16 -19.90
C SER A 59 -16.62 21.00 -19.74
N ALA A 60 -16.14 19.75 -19.75
CA ALA A 60 -16.97 18.58 -19.47
C ALA A 60 -17.48 18.61 -18.02
N ILE A 61 -16.59 18.83 -17.04
CA ILE A 61 -16.97 18.93 -15.62
C ILE A 61 -17.98 20.06 -15.42
N GLU A 62 -17.73 21.26 -15.97
CA GLU A 62 -18.67 22.38 -15.85
C GLU A 62 -20.06 22.02 -16.40
N GLY A 63 -20.12 21.42 -17.59
CA GLY A 63 -21.37 20.99 -18.22
C GLY A 63 -22.09 19.91 -17.40
N LEU A 64 -21.34 18.91 -16.94
CA LEU A 64 -21.84 17.79 -16.15
C LEU A 64 -22.22 18.18 -14.71
N LEU A 65 -21.74 19.32 -14.21
CA LEU A 65 -22.19 19.97 -12.98
C LEU A 65 -23.46 20.83 -13.18
N GLY A 66 -23.97 20.97 -14.40
CA GLY A 66 -25.27 21.61 -14.64
C GLY A 66 -25.37 23.04 -14.07
N PRO A 67 -26.52 23.43 -13.48
CA PRO A 67 -26.73 24.81 -13.02
C PRO A 67 -25.72 25.31 -11.97
N VAL A 68 -25.31 24.45 -11.02
CA VAL A 68 -24.34 24.79 -9.96
C VAL A 68 -22.92 24.95 -10.50
N GLY A 69 -22.58 24.24 -11.59
CA GLY A 69 -21.31 24.41 -12.31
C GLY A 69 -21.02 25.86 -12.72
N ARG A 70 -22.06 26.67 -12.96
CA ARG A 70 -21.91 28.10 -13.29
C ARG A 70 -21.39 28.95 -12.12
N LYS A 71 -21.63 28.54 -10.87
CA LYS A 71 -21.07 29.20 -9.68
C LYS A 71 -19.63 28.77 -9.40
N ILE A 72 -19.27 27.54 -9.77
CA ILE A 72 -17.95 26.96 -9.54
C ILE A 72 -16.83 27.76 -10.22
N HIS A 73 -17.11 28.45 -11.32
CA HIS A 73 -16.12 29.32 -11.97
C HIS A 73 -15.81 30.63 -11.22
N ALA A 74 -16.54 30.98 -10.16
CA ALA A 74 -16.24 32.17 -9.37
C ALA A 74 -14.81 32.11 -8.80
N GLY A 75 -14.03 33.17 -9.02
CA GLY A 75 -12.66 33.29 -8.47
C GLY A 75 -11.65 32.26 -9.01
N ARG A 76 -11.98 31.51 -10.07
CA ARG A 76 -11.12 30.50 -10.70
C ARG A 76 -10.91 30.81 -12.17
N SER A 77 -9.76 30.44 -12.70
CA SER A 77 -9.49 30.43 -14.14
C SER A 77 -9.22 29.01 -14.61
N ARG A 78 -9.22 28.80 -15.92
CA ARG A 78 -8.70 27.56 -16.50
C ARG A 78 -7.20 27.40 -16.22
N ASN A 79 -6.46 28.51 -16.09
CA ASN A 79 -5.01 28.49 -15.92
C ASN A 79 -4.57 27.88 -14.58
N ASP A 80 -5.16 28.31 -13.47
CA ASP A 80 -4.85 27.74 -12.15
C ASP A 80 -5.54 26.38 -11.94
N GLN A 81 -6.72 26.17 -12.54
CA GLN A 81 -7.40 24.88 -12.55
C GLN A 81 -6.58 23.78 -13.23
N VAL A 82 -6.12 24.00 -14.48
CA VAL A 82 -5.31 23.00 -15.20
C VAL A 82 -3.98 22.75 -14.49
N ALA A 83 -3.34 23.80 -13.94
CA ALA A 83 -2.12 23.66 -13.16
C ALA A 83 -2.33 22.78 -11.91
N ALA A 84 -3.46 22.94 -11.22
CA ALA A 84 -3.80 22.12 -10.06
C ALA A 84 -4.01 20.64 -10.45
N ALA A 85 -4.79 20.39 -11.51
CA ALA A 85 -5.05 19.02 -11.98
C ALA A 85 -3.76 18.30 -12.41
N VAL A 86 -2.86 18.98 -13.14
CA VAL A 86 -1.58 18.38 -13.59
C VAL A 86 -0.64 18.12 -12.40
N ARG A 87 -0.63 18.97 -11.38
CA ARG A 87 0.15 18.75 -10.14
C ARG A 87 -0.33 17.52 -9.37
N LEU A 88 -1.64 17.38 -9.18
CA LEU A 88 -2.24 16.21 -8.55
C LEU A 88 -1.94 14.94 -9.36
N TYR A 89 -2.04 15.01 -10.70
CA TYR A 89 -1.68 13.92 -11.59
C TYR A 89 -0.20 13.50 -11.41
N VAL A 90 0.73 14.47 -11.39
CA VAL A 90 2.17 14.17 -11.22
C VAL A 90 2.45 13.59 -9.84
N GLN A 91 1.78 14.07 -8.79
CA GLN A 91 1.92 13.54 -7.43
C GLN A 91 1.55 12.04 -7.38
N ASP A 92 0.38 11.69 -7.95
CA ASP A 92 -0.08 10.31 -8.01
C ASP A 92 0.79 9.44 -8.93
N ALA A 93 1.17 9.95 -10.10
CA ALA A 93 2.06 9.25 -11.03
C ALA A 93 3.45 8.98 -10.43
N ALA A 94 3.98 9.91 -9.63
CA ALA A 94 5.25 9.73 -8.93
C ALA A 94 5.15 8.71 -7.79
N ALA A 95 4.04 8.70 -7.05
CA ALA A 95 3.78 7.70 -6.01
C ALA A 95 3.62 6.29 -6.61
N GLU A 96 2.88 6.16 -7.71
CA GLU A 96 2.73 4.90 -8.45
C GLU A 96 4.09 4.38 -8.95
N ALA A 97 4.92 5.27 -9.50
CA ALA A 97 6.28 4.93 -9.95
C ALA A 97 7.16 4.47 -8.78
N ASP A 98 7.16 5.18 -7.64
CA ASP A 98 7.93 4.79 -6.45
C ASP A 98 7.55 3.40 -5.95
N ALA A 99 6.25 3.12 -5.85
CA ALA A 99 5.73 1.81 -5.43
C ALA A 99 6.09 0.70 -6.43
N ALA A 100 6.04 0.97 -7.74
CA ALA A 100 6.43 0.02 -8.76
C ALA A 100 7.94 -0.27 -8.76
N ILE A 101 8.78 0.75 -8.51
CA ILE A 101 10.23 0.58 -8.35
C ILE A 101 10.53 -0.25 -7.09
N ALA A 102 9.81 -0.01 -5.99
CA ALA A 102 9.96 -0.79 -4.77
C ALA A 102 9.71 -2.29 -5.00
N ARG A 103 8.63 -2.65 -5.72
CA ARG A 103 8.32 -4.04 -6.10
C ARG A 103 9.41 -4.69 -6.95
N LEU A 104 9.90 -3.99 -7.98
CA LEU A 104 11.02 -4.49 -8.79
C LEU A 104 12.29 -4.68 -7.95
N THR A 105 12.56 -3.73 -7.04
CA THR A 105 13.72 -3.78 -6.13
C THR A 105 13.64 -4.99 -5.21
N GLU A 106 12.46 -5.31 -4.68
CA GLU A 106 12.22 -6.51 -3.87
C GLU A 106 12.50 -7.79 -4.67
N THR A 107 11.99 -7.89 -5.90
CA THR A 107 12.28 -9.04 -6.79
C THR A 107 13.77 -9.19 -7.08
N ILE A 108 14.49 -8.08 -7.30
CA ILE A 108 15.95 -8.11 -7.48
C ILE A 108 16.65 -8.55 -6.20
N LEU A 109 16.21 -8.08 -5.03
CA LEU A 109 16.76 -8.47 -3.74
C LEU A 109 16.57 -9.97 -3.46
N ASP A 110 15.43 -10.54 -3.81
CA ASP A 110 15.16 -11.98 -3.67
C ASP A 110 16.12 -12.82 -4.51
N LEU A 111 16.32 -12.42 -5.78
CA LEU A 111 17.30 -13.05 -6.66
C LEU A 111 18.73 -12.85 -6.14
N ALA A 112 19.06 -11.65 -5.66
CA ALA A 112 20.39 -11.32 -5.16
C ALA A 112 20.74 -12.09 -3.89
N ASP A 113 19.77 -12.31 -2.99
CA ASP A 113 19.96 -13.07 -1.76
C ASP A 113 20.14 -14.57 -2.06
N ARG A 114 19.32 -15.11 -2.97
CA ARG A 114 19.46 -16.49 -3.47
C ARG A 114 20.83 -16.74 -4.09
N GLU A 115 21.34 -15.78 -4.85
CA GLU A 115 22.57 -15.88 -5.63
C GLU A 115 23.73 -15.08 -5.01
N ALA A 116 23.65 -14.81 -3.70
CA ALA A 116 24.56 -13.91 -2.99
C ALA A 116 26.03 -14.27 -3.19
N GLU A 117 26.34 -15.56 -3.21
CA GLU A 117 27.70 -16.10 -3.28
C GLU A 117 28.04 -16.72 -4.63
N THR A 118 27.10 -16.74 -5.58
CA THR A 118 27.31 -17.30 -6.92
C THR A 118 28.42 -16.52 -7.64
N PRO A 119 29.53 -17.14 -8.07
CA PRO A 119 30.62 -16.41 -8.72
C PRO A 119 30.19 -15.78 -10.05
N LEU A 120 30.65 -14.57 -10.34
CA LEU A 120 30.45 -13.89 -11.61
C LEU A 120 31.76 -13.18 -12.00
N PRO A 121 32.25 -13.28 -13.25
CA PRO A 121 33.36 -12.43 -13.66
C PRO A 121 32.90 -10.96 -13.66
N GLY A 122 33.63 -10.09 -12.98
CA GLY A 122 33.41 -8.65 -13.11
C GLY A 122 33.81 -8.19 -14.51
N TYR A 123 33.14 -7.16 -15.04
CA TYR A 123 33.43 -6.64 -16.37
C TYR A 123 33.79 -5.15 -16.34
N THR A 124 34.85 -4.81 -17.05
CA THR A 124 35.18 -3.43 -17.43
C THR A 124 35.48 -3.43 -18.92
N HIS A 125 34.83 -2.57 -19.70
CA HIS A 125 34.92 -2.58 -21.18
C HIS A 125 34.46 -3.91 -21.82
N LEU A 126 33.55 -4.64 -21.17
CA LEU A 126 33.17 -6.02 -21.52
C LEU A 126 34.35 -7.00 -21.58
N GLN A 127 35.48 -6.65 -20.98
CA GLN A 127 36.59 -7.56 -20.70
C GLN A 127 36.46 -8.09 -19.27
N ARG A 128 36.77 -9.38 -19.08
CA ARG A 128 36.78 -9.99 -17.75
C ARG A 128 37.85 -9.31 -16.89
N ALA A 129 37.40 -8.75 -15.79
CA ALA A 129 38.21 -8.17 -14.73
C ALA A 129 38.19 -9.12 -13.53
N GLN A 130 38.37 -8.61 -12.33
CA GLN A 130 38.39 -9.46 -11.15
C GLN A 130 37.02 -10.11 -10.88
N PRO A 131 36.99 -11.34 -10.31
CA PRO A 131 35.73 -11.99 -9.94
C PRO A 131 34.97 -11.20 -8.86
N VAL A 132 33.65 -11.23 -8.97
CA VAL A 132 32.65 -10.75 -8.00
C VAL A 132 31.62 -11.86 -7.77
N THR A 133 30.51 -11.56 -7.09
CA THR A 133 29.36 -12.47 -7.01
C THR A 133 28.15 -11.91 -7.76
N PHE A 134 27.27 -12.79 -8.19
CA PHE A 134 26.02 -12.45 -8.87
C PHE A 134 25.15 -11.57 -7.98
N GLY A 135 24.96 -11.94 -6.71
CA GLY A 135 24.24 -11.10 -5.75
C GLY A 135 24.89 -9.74 -5.52
N HIS A 136 26.23 -9.62 -5.56
CA HIS A 136 26.89 -8.32 -5.45
C HIS A 136 26.63 -7.43 -6.68
N HIS A 137 26.58 -8.04 -7.87
CA HIS A 137 26.24 -7.34 -9.10
C HIS A 137 24.77 -6.87 -9.09
N LEU A 138 23.85 -7.73 -8.65
CA LEU A 138 22.43 -7.37 -8.51
C LEU A 138 22.19 -6.32 -7.42
N HIS A 139 22.99 -6.31 -6.34
CA HIS A 139 22.94 -5.24 -5.35
C HIS A 139 23.26 -3.87 -5.97
N ALA A 140 24.13 -3.80 -6.99
CA ALA A 140 24.36 -2.55 -7.71
C ALA A 140 23.12 -2.07 -8.47
N TRP A 141 22.24 -2.98 -8.93
CA TRP A 141 20.95 -2.62 -9.52
C TRP A 141 19.99 -2.04 -8.48
N VAL A 142 19.92 -2.64 -7.29
CA VAL A 142 19.14 -2.15 -6.15
C VAL A 142 19.52 -0.70 -5.82
N GLU A 143 20.82 -0.43 -5.68
CA GLU A 143 21.33 0.91 -5.41
C GLU A 143 20.96 1.94 -6.49
N MET A 144 20.89 1.53 -7.77
CA MET A 144 20.41 2.40 -8.86
C MET A 144 18.93 2.77 -8.66
N LEU A 145 18.09 1.78 -8.38
CA LEU A 145 16.65 1.95 -8.22
C LEU A 145 16.27 2.74 -6.96
N GLU A 146 16.98 2.57 -5.86
CA GLU A 146 16.76 3.37 -4.64
C GLU A 146 16.99 4.86 -4.86
N ARG A 147 17.99 5.23 -5.68
CA ARG A 147 18.19 6.63 -6.06
C ARG A 147 17.04 7.14 -6.93
N ASP A 148 16.46 6.30 -7.78
CA ASP A 148 15.30 6.68 -8.60
C ASP A 148 14.05 6.90 -7.74
N ARG A 149 13.82 6.04 -6.75
CA ARG A 149 12.79 6.27 -5.72
C ARG A 149 12.93 7.63 -5.06
N SER A 150 14.16 8.04 -4.71
CA SER A 150 14.40 9.39 -4.16
C SER A 150 14.06 10.51 -5.15
N ARG A 151 14.26 10.32 -6.45
CA ARG A 151 13.92 11.31 -7.49
C ARG A 151 12.41 11.45 -7.66
N PHE A 152 11.67 10.35 -7.69
CA PHE A 152 10.21 10.41 -7.74
C PHE A 152 9.62 11.04 -6.46
N GLY A 153 10.19 10.75 -5.29
CA GLY A 153 9.83 11.45 -4.05
C GLY A 153 10.06 12.96 -4.12
N HIS A 154 11.12 13.41 -4.79
CA HIS A 154 11.37 14.83 -5.02
C HIS A 154 10.34 15.45 -5.97
N ALA A 155 10.04 14.79 -7.08
CA ALA A 155 9.03 15.27 -8.03
C ALA A 155 7.63 15.39 -7.39
N ALA A 156 7.25 14.42 -6.54
CA ALA A 156 6.00 14.47 -5.78
C ALA A 156 5.98 15.64 -4.77
N ALA A 157 7.10 15.90 -4.08
CA ALA A 157 7.19 17.04 -3.17
C ALA A 157 7.14 18.39 -3.90
N ALA A 158 7.74 18.48 -5.10
CA ALA A 158 7.71 19.68 -5.93
C ALA A 158 6.32 19.97 -6.50
N SER A 159 5.49 18.94 -6.74
CA SER A 159 4.12 19.11 -7.22
C SER A 159 3.11 19.46 -6.11
N ALA A 160 3.45 19.23 -4.84
CA ALA A 160 2.52 19.38 -3.70
C ALA A 160 1.90 20.79 -3.51
N PRO A 161 2.63 21.92 -3.71
CA PRO A 161 2.03 23.24 -3.52
C PRO A 161 0.89 23.54 -4.50
N SER A 162 -0.26 23.94 -3.97
CA SER A 162 -1.47 24.21 -4.77
C SER A 162 -1.42 25.57 -5.48
N PRO A 163 -1.76 25.64 -6.78
CA PRO A 163 -1.84 26.88 -7.53
C PRO A 163 -3.23 27.54 -7.45
N LEU A 164 -4.23 26.86 -6.86
CA LEU A 164 -5.62 27.31 -6.84
C LEU A 164 -5.76 28.66 -6.11
N GLY A 165 -6.41 29.62 -6.77
CA GLY A 165 -6.53 31.00 -6.28
C GLY A 165 -5.60 31.98 -6.99
N ALA A 166 -4.67 31.49 -7.82
CA ALA A 166 -3.90 32.34 -8.73
C ALA A 166 -4.76 32.95 -9.85
N GLY A 167 -5.96 32.40 -10.09
CA GLY A 167 -6.86 32.84 -11.13
C GLY A 167 -6.18 32.79 -12.50
N ALA A 168 -6.40 33.80 -13.34
CA ALA A 168 -5.76 33.83 -14.65
C ALA A 168 -4.24 34.04 -14.57
N LEU A 169 -3.79 34.88 -13.62
CA LEU A 169 -2.38 35.22 -13.39
C LEU A 169 -2.16 36.14 -12.18
N ALA A 170 -3.18 36.88 -11.72
CA ALA A 170 -3.05 37.96 -10.74
C ALA A 170 -3.67 37.66 -9.37
N GLY A 171 -4.20 36.45 -9.18
CA GLY A 171 -5.00 36.09 -8.03
C GLY A 171 -6.49 36.42 -8.21
N SER A 172 -7.33 35.76 -7.41
CA SER A 172 -8.75 36.12 -7.28
C SER A 172 -8.92 37.39 -6.44
N THR A 173 -9.88 38.24 -6.79
CA THR A 173 -10.33 39.36 -5.92
C THR A 173 -11.38 38.93 -4.90
N LEU A 174 -11.85 37.69 -4.99
CA LEU A 174 -12.71 37.08 -3.97
C LEU A 174 -11.83 36.59 -2.82
N ASP A 175 -12.29 36.80 -1.59
CA ASP A 175 -11.58 36.44 -0.37
C ASP A 175 -11.70 34.93 -0.10
N LEU A 176 -11.13 34.12 -1.01
CA LEU A 176 -11.15 32.67 -0.93
C LEU A 176 -9.96 32.17 -0.08
N PRO A 177 -10.18 31.25 0.88
CA PRO A 177 -9.08 30.66 1.63
C PRO A 177 -8.10 29.94 0.67
N LEU A 178 -6.80 30.00 0.96
CA LEU A 178 -5.78 29.31 0.17
C LEU A 178 -5.65 27.85 0.62
N PRO A 179 -5.53 26.88 -0.31
CA PRO A 179 -5.17 25.51 0.06
C PRO A 179 -3.74 25.44 0.56
N GLU A 180 -3.46 24.70 1.62
CA GLU A 180 -2.12 24.50 2.15
C GLU A 180 -1.56 23.12 1.74
N PRO A 181 -0.30 23.02 1.29
CA PRO A 181 0.64 24.13 1.07
C PRO A 181 0.28 24.96 -0.17
N ALA A 182 0.28 26.30 -0.06
CA ALA A 182 -0.03 27.18 -1.18
C ALA A 182 1.21 27.59 -1.99
N MET A 183 1.05 27.79 -3.30
CA MET A 183 2.01 28.54 -4.09
C MET A 183 2.03 30.02 -3.71
N ARG A 184 3.22 30.63 -3.76
CA ARG A 184 3.47 31.97 -3.18
C ARG A 184 3.29 33.12 -4.16
N ASN A 185 3.19 32.85 -5.46
CA ASN A 185 3.09 33.86 -6.50
C ASN A 185 2.15 33.38 -7.60
N SER A 186 1.19 34.21 -7.99
CA SER A 186 0.14 33.85 -8.94
C SER A 186 0.60 33.79 -10.40
N LEU A 187 1.58 34.61 -10.80
CA LEU A 187 2.18 34.54 -12.13
C LEU A 187 2.93 33.22 -12.31
N ASP A 188 3.70 32.86 -11.28
CA ASP A 188 4.45 31.60 -11.22
C ASP A 188 3.49 30.40 -11.19
N ALA A 189 2.45 30.44 -10.35
CA ALA A 189 1.50 29.34 -10.18
C ALA A 189 0.81 28.86 -11.46
N VAL A 190 0.55 29.77 -12.39
CA VAL A 190 -0.09 29.43 -13.68
C VAL A 190 0.92 29.12 -14.79
N ALA A 191 2.18 29.54 -14.64
CA ALA A 191 3.24 29.40 -15.63
C ALA A 191 4.13 28.16 -15.37
N ASP A 192 4.31 27.78 -14.11
CA ASP A 192 5.27 26.78 -13.66
C ASP A 192 4.99 25.39 -14.26
N ARG A 193 6.06 24.75 -14.77
CA ARG A 193 6.11 23.36 -15.22
C ARG A 193 7.36 22.62 -14.73
N ASP A 194 8.07 23.16 -13.75
CA ASP A 194 9.28 22.56 -13.19
C ASP A 194 8.96 21.22 -12.53
N PHE A 195 7.84 21.11 -11.82
CA PHE A 195 7.40 19.83 -11.24
C PHE A 195 7.16 18.73 -12.29
N ALA A 196 6.69 19.10 -13.48
CA ALA A 196 6.52 18.18 -14.61
C ALA A 196 7.87 17.78 -15.21
N LEU A 197 8.79 18.74 -15.33
CA LEU A 197 10.18 18.49 -15.73
C LEU A 197 10.92 17.57 -14.75
N ASP A 198 10.72 17.75 -13.44
CA ASP A 198 11.29 16.90 -12.39
C ASP A 198 10.80 15.45 -12.50
N TYR A 199 9.51 15.25 -12.76
CA TYR A 199 8.94 13.92 -13.01
C TYR A 199 9.51 13.28 -14.28
N LEU A 200 9.58 14.02 -15.39
CA LEU A 200 10.16 13.52 -16.64
C LEU A 200 11.67 13.25 -16.51
N TYR A 201 12.38 14.04 -15.70
CA TYR A 201 13.78 13.81 -15.37
C TYR A 201 13.96 12.53 -14.55
N ALA A 202 13.15 12.33 -13.50
CA ALA A 202 13.13 11.11 -12.72
C ALA A 202 12.90 9.88 -13.61
N ALA A 203 11.92 9.95 -14.51
CA ALA A 203 11.64 8.87 -15.46
C ALA A 203 12.78 8.65 -16.47
N ALA A 204 13.39 9.70 -17.02
CA ALA A 204 14.52 9.57 -17.96
C ALA A 204 15.73 8.89 -17.30
N VAL A 205 16.02 9.22 -16.04
CA VAL A 205 17.08 8.56 -15.27
C VAL A 205 16.71 7.11 -14.94
N LEU A 206 15.46 6.86 -14.50
CA LEU A 206 14.97 5.51 -14.28
C LEU A 206 15.16 4.64 -15.52
N PHE A 207 14.66 5.06 -16.69
CA PHE A 207 14.81 4.28 -17.91
C PHE A 207 16.28 4.14 -18.34
N THR A 208 17.15 5.09 -18.02
CA THR A 208 18.59 4.92 -18.22
C THR A 208 19.12 3.77 -17.35
N HIS A 209 18.73 3.67 -16.08
CA HIS A 209 19.10 2.50 -15.25
C HIS A 209 18.45 1.20 -15.75
N LEU A 210 17.16 1.20 -16.09
CA LEU A 210 16.48 0.03 -16.65
C LEU A 210 17.13 -0.43 -17.97
N SER A 211 17.63 0.49 -18.79
CA SER A 211 18.38 0.16 -20.01
C SER A 211 19.71 -0.53 -19.73
N ARG A 212 20.38 -0.19 -18.62
CA ARG A 212 21.64 -0.86 -18.20
C ARG A 212 21.34 -2.27 -17.72
N ILE A 213 20.30 -2.44 -16.91
CA ILE A 213 19.80 -3.77 -16.50
C ILE A 213 19.43 -4.59 -17.75
N GLY A 214 18.70 -3.98 -18.68
CA GLY A 214 18.30 -4.62 -19.93
C GLY A 214 19.49 -5.04 -20.79
N GLU A 215 20.50 -4.18 -20.96
CA GLU A 215 21.74 -4.50 -21.68
C GLU A 215 22.45 -5.72 -21.09
N GLU A 216 22.56 -5.78 -19.77
CA GLU A 216 23.22 -6.90 -19.09
C GLU A 216 22.45 -8.19 -19.25
N ILE A 217 21.11 -8.18 -19.14
CA ILE A 217 20.28 -9.36 -19.39
C ILE A 217 20.43 -9.84 -20.84
N VAL A 218 20.36 -8.90 -21.81
CA VAL A 218 20.53 -9.21 -23.24
C VAL A 218 21.88 -9.89 -23.49
N LEU A 219 22.96 -9.39 -22.89
CA LEU A 219 24.28 -10.00 -23.00
C LEU A 219 24.34 -11.37 -22.32
N TRP A 220 23.85 -11.47 -21.08
CA TRP A 220 23.94 -12.69 -20.28
C TRP A 220 23.15 -13.86 -20.86
N CYS A 221 22.05 -13.60 -21.58
CA CYS A 221 21.25 -14.65 -22.22
C CYS A 221 21.73 -15.05 -23.63
N THR A 222 22.77 -14.41 -24.17
CA THR A 222 23.37 -14.84 -25.45
C THR A 222 23.93 -16.26 -25.35
N SER A 223 24.07 -16.95 -26.49
CA SER A 223 24.75 -18.25 -26.55
C SER A 223 26.23 -18.18 -26.13
N GLU A 224 26.86 -17.03 -26.34
CA GLU A 224 28.27 -16.76 -26.09
C GLU A 224 28.56 -16.59 -24.60
N PHE A 225 27.68 -15.89 -23.87
CA PHE A 225 27.77 -15.79 -22.41
C PHE A 225 27.12 -17.01 -21.75
N GLY A 226 25.84 -17.24 -22.03
CA GLY A 226 25.06 -18.33 -21.44
C GLY A 226 24.99 -18.27 -19.92
N PHE A 227 25.01 -17.07 -19.34
CA PHE A 227 25.06 -16.85 -17.90
C PHE A 227 23.68 -16.96 -17.25
N VAL A 228 22.61 -16.61 -17.97
CA VAL A 228 21.23 -16.74 -17.49
C VAL A 228 20.34 -17.37 -18.54
N ALA A 229 19.41 -18.20 -18.10
CA ALA A 229 18.27 -18.63 -18.90
C ALA A 229 17.07 -17.70 -18.61
N LEU A 230 16.30 -17.43 -19.67
CA LEU A 230 15.13 -16.55 -19.59
C LEU A 230 13.86 -17.36 -19.30
N PRO A 231 12.91 -16.82 -18.51
CA PRO A 231 11.62 -17.45 -18.30
C PRO A 231 10.75 -17.39 -19.56
N LEU A 232 10.06 -18.49 -19.87
CA LEU A 232 9.16 -18.59 -21.03
C LEU A 232 7.99 -17.58 -20.96
N SER A 233 7.53 -17.24 -19.75
CA SER A 233 6.42 -16.32 -19.53
C SER A 233 6.75 -14.86 -19.89
N ALA A 234 8.04 -14.49 -19.95
CA ALA A 234 8.49 -13.13 -20.24
C ALA A 234 9.47 -13.06 -21.42
N SER A 235 9.48 -14.07 -22.28
CA SER A 235 10.33 -14.16 -23.47
C SER A 235 9.55 -14.66 -24.68
N THR A 236 9.92 -14.23 -25.89
CA THR A 236 9.33 -14.80 -27.10
C THR A 236 10.19 -15.92 -27.68
N GLY A 237 9.53 -17.00 -28.13
CA GLY A 237 10.17 -18.06 -28.90
C GLY A 237 10.23 -17.75 -30.39
N SER A 238 11.18 -18.34 -31.11
CA SER A 238 11.20 -18.27 -32.59
C SER A 238 10.30 -19.34 -33.20
N SER A 239 9.48 -18.95 -34.19
CA SER A 239 8.67 -19.89 -34.99
C SER A 239 9.51 -20.85 -35.85
N MET A 240 10.81 -20.58 -36.04
CA MET A 240 11.74 -21.41 -36.82
C MET A 240 12.77 -22.14 -35.95
N MET A 241 13.14 -21.60 -34.79
CA MET A 241 14.18 -22.16 -33.92
C MET A 241 13.62 -22.44 -32.51
N PRO A 242 13.23 -23.69 -32.22
CA PRO A 242 12.52 -24.05 -30.98
C PRO A 242 13.27 -23.73 -29.68
N GLN A 243 14.60 -23.69 -29.72
CA GLN A 243 15.47 -23.41 -28.58
C GLN A 243 15.76 -21.93 -28.37
N LYS A 244 15.39 -21.06 -29.32
CA LYS A 244 15.75 -19.63 -29.28
C LYS A 244 14.68 -18.84 -28.52
N LEU A 245 15.08 -18.27 -27.39
CA LEU A 245 14.32 -17.28 -26.64
C LEU A 245 14.94 -15.89 -26.83
N ASN A 246 14.09 -14.88 -26.97
CA ASN A 246 14.52 -13.49 -27.10
C ASN A 246 14.19 -12.70 -25.83
N PRO A 247 15.11 -11.84 -25.35
CA PRO A 247 14.90 -10.99 -24.19
C PRO A 247 14.11 -9.71 -24.54
N ASP A 248 12.96 -9.83 -25.21
CA ASP A 248 12.23 -8.69 -25.79
C ASP A 248 11.89 -7.60 -24.76
N VAL A 249 11.53 -8.02 -23.54
CA VAL A 249 11.24 -7.11 -22.42
C VAL A 249 12.45 -6.22 -22.10
N ALA A 250 13.65 -6.79 -22.04
CA ALA A 250 14.89 -6.07 -21.78
C ALA A 250 15.25 -5.13 -22.95
N GLU A 251 15.04 -5.57 -24.18
CA GLU A 251 15.25 -4.75 -25.39
C GLU A 251 14.29 -3.56 -25.46
N LEU A 252 13.01 -3.78 -25.14
CA LEU A 252 12.01 -2.73 -25.09
C LEU A 252 12.29 -1.72 -23.97
N ALA A 253 12.69 -2.17 -22.78
CA ALA A 253 13.11 -1.28 -21.70
C ALA A 253 14.29 -0.38 -22.13
N ARG A 254 15.28 -0.94 -22.82
CA ARG A 254 16.39 -0.18 -23.41
C ARG A 254 15.93 0.80 -24.48
N GLY A 255 15.00 0.42 -25.35
CA GLY A 255 14.41 1.33 -26.35
C GLY A 255 13.63 2.50 -25.72
N LYS A 256 12.89 2.22 -24.64
CA LYS A 256 12.08 3.23 -23.93
C LYS A 256 12.91 4.31 -23.23
N ALA A 257 14.19 4.05 -22.95
CA ALA A 257 15.12 5.09 -22.50
C ALA A 257 15.24 6.23 -23.52
N GLY A 258 15.31 5.91 -24.82
CA GLY A 258 15.34 6.93 -25.87
C GLY A 258 14.08 7.80 -25.87
N THR A 259 12.90 7.19 -25.71
CA THR A 259 11.64 7.93 -25.68
C THR A 259 11.49 8.78 -24.41
N ALA A 260 11.93 8.29 -23.25
CA ALA A 260 11.89 9.06 -22.00
C ALA A 260 12.80 10.30 -22.06
N ILE A 261 14.03 10.14 -22.58
CA ILE A 261 14.96 11.25 -22.81
C ILE A 261 14.36 12.27 -23.80
N GLY A 262 13.72 11.78 -24.87
CA GLY A 262 13.06 12.62 -25.86
C GLY A 262 11.93 13.47 -25.27
N ARG A 263 11.09 12.89 -24.41
CA ARG A 263 9.98 13.60 -23.75
C ARG A 263 10.48 14.69 -22.80
N LEU A 264 11.49 14.41 -21.97
CA LEU A 264 12.13 15.42 -21.13
C LEU A 264 12.70 16.57 -21.97
N THR A 265 13.46 16.23 -23.02
CA THR A 265 14.07 17.22 -23.91
C THR A 265 13.01 18.06 -24.63
N GLY A 266 11.91 17.43 -25.05
CA GLY A 266 10.78 18.08 -25.68
C GLY A 266 10.13 19.12 -24.77
N LEU A 267 9.77 18.74 -23.54
CA LEU A 267 9.15 19.70 -22.60
C LEU A 267 10.12 20.81 -22.19
N LEU A 268 11.41 20.51 -21.99
CA LEU A 268 12.44 21.54 -21.78
C LEU A 268 12.47 22.55 -22.94
N ALA A 269 12.37 22.08 -24.17
CA ALA A 269 12.36 22.93 -25.35
C ALA A 269 11.08 23.76 -25.47
N VAL A 270 9.93 23.22 -25.06
CA VAL A 270 8.65 23.95 -24.99
C VAL A 270 8.72 25.09 -23.99
N VAL A 271 9.20 24.84 -22.76
CA VAL A 271 9.24 25.84 -21.69
C VAL A 271 10.34 26.90 -21.93
N LYS A 272 11.39 26.55 -22.67
CA LYS A 272 12.55 27.43 -22.90
C LYS A 272 12.17 28.74 -23.61
N GLY A 273 12.29 29.83 -22.85
CA GLY A 273 12.12 31.19 -23.37
C GLY A 273 10.67 31.63 -23.56
N LEU A 274 9.72 30.90 -22.97
CA LEU A 274 8.34 31.37 -22.86
C LEU A 274 8.29 32.61 -21.96
N PRO A 275 7.59 33.70 -22.36
CA PRO A 275 7.33 34.81 -21.47
C PRO A 275 6.34 34.39 -20.37
N LEU A 276 6.35 35.10 -19.25
CA LEU A 276 5.28 34.92 -18.26
C LEU A 276 3.97 35.55 -18.79
N ALA A 277 2.79 35.02 -18.42
CA ALA A 277 2.54 33.95 -17.44
C ALA A 277 2.10 32.63 -18.08
N TYR A 278 0.83 32.51 -18.49
CA TYR A 278 0.33 31.34 -19.20
C TYR A 278 0.30 31.59 -20.71
N ASP A 279 0.90 30.69 -21.47
CA ASP A 279 0.79 30.61 -22.94
C ASP A 279 0.22 29.24 -23.34
N LYS A 280 -0.43 29.18 -24.50
CA LYS A 280 -1.09 27.95 -24.99
C LYS A 280 -0.09 26.82 -25.26
N ASP A 281 1.18 27.15 -25.49
CA ASP A 281 2.32 26.23 -25.55
C ASP A 281 2.37 25.27 -24.36
N LEU A 282 1.96 25.72 -23.16
CA LEU A 282 1.90 24.91 -21.94
C LEU A 282 0.86 23.78 -22.01
N GLN A 283 0.08 23.66 -23.08
CA GLN A 283 -0.81 22.53 -23.31
C GLN A 283 -0.06 21.28 -23.79
N GLU A 284 1.19 21.43 -24.27
CA GLU A 284 2.08 20.34 -24.68
C GLU A 284 2.72 19.58 -23.48
N ASP A 285 2.34 19.93 -22.24
CA ASP A 285 2.78 19.26 -21.02
C ASP A 285 2.16 17.86 -20.82
N LYS A 286 0.94 17.63 -21.30
CA LYS A 286 0.11 16.46 -20.93
C LYS A 286 0.58 15.17 -21.58
N THR A 287 0.66 15.15 -22.90
CA THR A 287 1.05 13.97 -23.67
C THR A 287 2.37 13.35 -23.20
N PRO A 288 3.46 14.11 -22.96
CA PRO A 288 4.69 13.50 -22.45
C PRO A 288 4.53 12.95 -21.02
N LEU A 289 3.72 13.56 -20.16
CA LEU A 289 3.45 13.05 -18.81
C LEU A 289 2.66 11.74 -18.83
N PHE A 290 1.58 11.67 -19.61
CA PHE A 290 0.71 10.50 -19.72
C PHE A 290 1.45 9.29 -20.27
N GLN A 291 2.11 9.48 -21.41
CA GLN A 291 2.89 8.40 -22.02
C GLN A 291 4.03 7.92 -21.11
N THR A 292 4.64 8.83 -20.34
CA THR A 292 5.69 8.45 -19.39
C THR A 292 5.14 7.60 -18.26
N ARG A 293 3.99 7.97 -17.66
CA ARG A 293 3.34 7.15 -16.63
C ARG A 293 3.03 5.74 -17.13
N HIS A 294 2.47 5.63 -18.34
CA HIS A 294 2.15 4.33 -18.94
C HIS A 294 3.40 3.49 -19.19
N ASP A 295 4.44 4.10 -19.74
CA ASP A 295 5.71 3.42 -20.02
C ASP A 295 6.38 2.96 -18.72
N VAL A 296 6.40 3.79 -17.66
CA VAL A 296 6.98 3.43 -16.34
C VAL A 296 6.25 2.21 -15.76
N ARG A 297 4.91 2.25 -15.71
CA ARG A 297 4.09 1.13 -15.22
C ARG A 297 4.36 -0.16 -16.00
N GLY A 298 4.34 -0.08 -17.33
CA GLY A 298 4.54 -1.24 -18.20
C GLY A 298 5.93 -1.83 -18.09
N ALA A 299 6.97 -0.98 -18.10
CA ALA A 299 8.36 -1.42 -18.07
C ALA A 299 8.74 -2.06 -16.73
N LEU A 300 8.36 -1.46 -15.60
CA LEU A 300 8.65 -1.99 -14.28
C LEU A 300 7.95 -3.33 -14.02
N SER A 301 6.68 -3.44 -14.41
CA SER A 301 5.92 -4.68 -14.31
C SER A 301 6.54 -5.81 -15.16
N ALA A 302 6.83 -5.53 -16.43
CA ALA A 302 7.42 -6.52 -17.33
C ALA A 302 8.83 -6.95 -16.90
N LEU A 303 9.67 -6.00 -16.48
CA LEU A 303 11.01 -6.32 -15.96
C LEU A 303 10.94 -7.09 -14.65
N GLY A 304 9.97 -6.80 -13.77
CA GLY A 304 9.74 -7.59 -12.56
C GLY A 304 9.46 -9.05 -12.89
N ALA A 305 8.55 -9.31 -13.82
CA ALA A 305 8.26 -10.67 -14.29
C ALA A 305 9.48 -11.36 -14.93
N LEU A 306 10.28 -10.61 -15.73
CA LEU A 306 11.49 -11.14 -16.34
C LEU A 306 12.54 -11.51 -15.30
N VAL A 307 12.89 -10.58 -14.40
CA VAL A 307 13.93 -10.76 -13.38
C VAL A 307 13.54 -11.86 -12.39
N GLY A 308 12.27 -11.90 -11.97
CA GLY A 308 11.77 -12.92 -11.04
C GLY A 308 11.91 -14.35 -11.57
N GLY A 309 11.93 -14.52 -12.90
CA GLY A 309 12.11 -15.82 -13.55
C GLY A 309 13.51 -16.08 -14.13
N LEU A 310 14.50 -15.21 -13.88
CA LEU A 310 15.87 -15.47 -14.36
C LEU A 310 16.51 -16.64 -13.62
N GLU A 311 17.12 -17.55 -14.38
CA GLU A 311 17.84 -18.71 -13.86
C GLU A 311 19.34 -18.63 -14.20
N PRO A 312 20.21 -18.31 -13.23
CA PRO A 312 21.65 -18.31 -13.46
C PRO A 312 22.20 -19.70 -13.77
N ASN A 313 23.06 -19.80 -14.78
CA ASN A 313 23.77 -21.04 -15.10
C ASN A 313 25.07 -21.13 -14.27
N HIS A 314 24.98 -21.76 -13.11
CA HIS A 314 26.11 -21.88 -12.17
C HIS A 314 27.34 -22.54 -12.76
N GLU A 315 27.18 -23.52 -13.65
CA GLU A 315 28.30 -24.19 -14.32
C GLU A 315 29.04 -23.21 -15.25
N ARG A 316 28.30 -22.48 -16.09
CA ARG A 316 28.87 -21.48 -17.00
C ARG A 316 29.52 -20.32 -16.25
N LEU A 317 28.88 -19.83 -15.20
CA LEU A 317 29.40 -18.77 -14.35
C LEU A 317 30.71 -19.18 -13.66
N THR A 318 30.75 -20.40 -13.09
CA THR A 318 31.95 -20.96 -12.46
C THR A 318 33.07 -21.14 -13.48
N ALA A 319 32.77 -21.66 -14.67
CA ALA A 319 33.74 -21.79 -15.75
C ALA A 319 34.28 -20.42 -16.19
N ALA A 320 33.45 -19.38 -16.22
CA ALA A 320 33.85 -18.04 -16.65
C ALA A 320 34.82 -17.33 -15.68
N VAL A 321 34.77 -17.66 -14.38
CA VAL A 321 35.73 -17.16 -13.37
C VAL A 321 36.95 -18.07 -13.16
N SER A 322 37.02 -19.21 -13.87
CA SER A 322 38.08 -20.21 -13.68
C SER A 322 39.44 -19.81 -14.26
N ASP A 323 39.49 -18.77 -15.10
CA ASP A 323 40.74 -18.27 -15.68
C ASP A 323 41.67 -17.76 -14.55
N PRO A 324 42.84 -18.41 -14.34
CA PRO A 324 43.78 -18.01 -13.29
C PRO A 324 44.21 -16.55 -13.42
N LEU A 325 44.27 -16.00 -14.63
CA LEU A 325 44.72 -14.63 -14.89
C LEU A 325 43.82 -13.58 -14.24
N LEU A 326 42.55 -13.90 -13.95
CA LEU A 326 41.64 -13.00 -13.23
C LEU A 326 42.10 -12.73 -11.79
N ARG A 327 43.07 -13.50 -11.28
CA ARG A 327 43.71 -13.34 -9.96
C ARG A 327 45.11 -12.73 -10.02
N ALA A 328 45.55 -12.26 -11.18
CA ALA A 328 46.86 -11.61 -11.31
C ALA A 328 46.97 -10.34 -10.44
N THR A 329 45.88 -9.57 -10.34
CA THR A 329 45.83 -8.40 -9.44
C THR A 329 45.95 -8.81 -7.97
N ASP A 330 45.26 -9.87 -7.54
CA ASP A 330 45.36 -10.37 -6.17
C ASP A 330 46.79 -10.80 -5.82
N ALA A 331 47.51 -11.43 -6.76
CA ALA A 331 48.92 -11.78 -6.59
C ALA A 331 49.83 -10.55 -6.46
N ALA A 332 49.59 -9.50 -7.26
CA ALA A 332 50.34 -8.26 -7.17
C ALA A 332 50.08 -7.56 -5.83
N GLU A 333 48.84 -7.52 -5.36
CA GLU A 333 48.48 -6.95 -4.07
C GLU A 333 49.06 -7.74 -2.89
N GLU A 334 49.23 -9.06 -3.02
CA GLU A 334 49.92 -9.88 -2.02
C GLU A 334 51.40 -9.52 -1.89
N LEU A 335 52.10 -9.28 -3.01
CA LEU A 335 53.47 -8.76 -2.99
C LEU A 335 53.55 -7.37 -2.33
N VAL A 336 52.56 -6.51 -2.59
CA VAL A 336 52.46 -5.20 -1.95
C VAL A 336 52.28 -5.31 -0.44
N LYS A 337 51.43 -6.23 0.03
CA LYS A 337 51.27 -6.53 1.47
C LYS A 337 52.58 -6.97 2.11
N ASN A 338 53.47 -7.60 1.33
CA ASN A 338 54.80 -8.03 1.76
C ASN A 338 55.89 -6.95 1.59
N GLY A 339 55.51 -5.71 1.27
CA GLY A 339 56.41 -4.55 1.25
C GLY A 339 57.00 -4.19 -0.12
N VAL A 340 56.58 -4.86 -1.19
CA VAL A 340 56.99 -4.52 -2.57
C VAL A 340 56.22 -3.29 -3.05
N ALA A 341 56.88 -2.33 -3.70
CA ALA A 341 56.18 -1.19 -4.30
C ALA A 341 55.25 -1.68 -5.43
N PHE A 342 54.05 -1.09 -5.55
CA PHE A 342 53.02 -1.59 -6.48
C PHE A 342 53.50 -1.76 -7.93
N ARG A 343 54.29 -0.80 -8.45
CA ARG A 343 54.82 -0.89 -9.83
C ARG A 343 55.74 -2.09 -10.02
N ASP A 344 56.56 -2.39 -9.01
CA ASP A 344 57.48 -3.52 -9.05
C ASP A 344 56.72 -4.84 -8.90
N ALA A 345 55.72 -4.89 -8.01
CA ALA A 345 54.84 -6.05 -7.85
C ALA A 345 54.06 -6.36 -9.14
N HIS A 346 53.49 -5.34 -9.76
CA HIS A 346 52.78 -5.47 -11.04
C HIS A 346 53.71 -5.97 -12.15
N GLU A 347 54.92 -5.42 -12.28
CA GLU A 347 55.87 -5.85 -13.31
C GLU A 347 56.34 -7.30 -13.08
N GLN A 348 56.56 -7.70 -11.82
CA GLN A 348 56.89 -9.09 -11.47
C GLN A 348 55.78 -10.05 -11.90
N VAL A 349 54.52 -9.76 -11.54
CA VAL A 349 53.38 -10.59 -11.96
C VAL A 349 53.23 -10.57 -13.48
N ALA A 350 53.30 -9.41 -14.12
CA ALA A 350 53.20 -9.29 -15.57
C ALA A 350 54.27 -10.11 -16.31
N ALA A 351 55.50 -10.17 -15.78
CA ALA A 351 56.56 -11.01 -16.35
C ALA A 351 56.21 -12.50 -16.29
N THR A 352 55.64 -12.98 -15.17
CA THR A 352 55.19 -14.37 -15.03
C THR A 352 54.00 -14.71 -15.92
N VAL A 353 53.11 -13.75 -16.18
CA VAL A 353 52.00 -13.92 -17.12
C VAL A 353 52.53 -14.01 -18.55
N ARG A 354 53.41 -13.08 -18.97
CA ARG A 354 53.96 -13.05 -20.33
C ARG A 354 54.77 -14.29 -20.71
N ASN A 355 55.47 -14.90 -19.75
CA ASN A 355 56.28 -16.09 -19.99
C ASN A 355 55.53 -17.42 -19.71
N GLY A 356 54.24 -17.36 -19.37
CA GLY A 356 53.38 -18.53 -19.15
C GLY A 356 53.65 -19.31 -17.85
N THR A 357 54.32 -18.70 -16.86
CA THR A 357 54.64 -19.34 -15.57
C THR A 357 53.76 -18.86 -14.41
N PHE A 358 52.82 -17.95 -14.65
CA PHE A 358 51.95 -17.40 -13.63
C PHE A 358 51.14 -18.51 -12.93
N ALA A 359 51.24 -18.56 -11.61
CA ALA A 359 50.42 -19.39 -10.74
C ALA A 359 49.52 -18.47 -9.90
N ALA A 360 48.21 -18.66 -10.04
CA ALA A 360 47.26 -17.89 -9.26
C ALA A 360 47.32 -18.25 -7.76
N PRO A 361 47.09 -17.29 -6.85
CA PRO A 361 46.92 -17.59 -5.44
C PRO A 361 45.79 -18.62 -5.22
N GLU A 362 46.02 -19.57 -4.30
CA GLU A 362 45.06 -20.64 -4.00
C GLU A 362 43.72 -20.09 -3.50
N ARG A 363 43.76 -19.03 -2.69
CA ARG A 363 42.58 -18.37 -2.14
C ARG A 363 42.35 -17.02 -2.82
N VAL A 364 41.10 -16.73 -3.14
CA VAL A 364 40.70 -15.37 -3.56
C VAL A 364 40.87 -14.45 -2.35
N ALA A 365 41.53 -13.31 -2.56
CA ALA A 365 41.72 -12.34 -1.49
C ALA A 365 40.34 -11.79 -1.03
N PRO A 366 40.10 -11.64 0.28
CA PRO A 366 38.85 -11.05 0.76
C PRO A 366 38.77 -9.60 0.31
N ARG A 367 37.62 -9.20 -0.24
CA ARG A 367 37.34 -7.83 -0.64
C ARG A 367 36.17 -7.30 0.19
N PRO A 368 36.43 -6.67 1.36
CA PRO A 368 35.36 -6.19 2.22
C PRO A 368 34.52 -5.11 1.53
N ALA A 369 33.36 -4.78 2.09
CA ALA A 369 32.53 -3.67 1.65
C ALA A 369 33.39 -2.40 1.40
N PRO A 370 33.18 -1.67 0.29
CA PRO A 370 32.07 -1.81 -0.67
C PRO A 370 32.27 -2.91 -1.74
N GLY A 371 33.25 -3.81 -1.60
CA GLY A 371 33.42 -4.99 -2.47
C GLY A 371 32.46 -6.16 -2.16
N PRO A 372 32.62 -7.32 -2.83
CA PRO A 372 31.71 -8.47 -2.73
C PRO A 372 31.71 -9.19 -1.37
N GLY A 373 32.69 -8.92 -0.50
CA GLY A 373 32.75 -9.47 0.84
C GLY A 373 31.70 -8.86 1.76
N GLY A 374 30.87 -9.71 2.37
CA GLY A 374 29.76 -9.28 3.22
C GLY A 374 28.48 -8.94 2.45
N VAL A 375 28.35 -9.36 1.19
CA VAL A 375 27.18 -9.09 0.34
C VAL A 375 25.83 -9.45 0.99
N LYS A 376 25.71 -10.57 1.71
CA LYS A 376 24.47 -10.93 2.44
C LYS A 376 24.05 -9.85 3.45
N ALA A 377 25.01 -9.26 4.16
CA ALA A 377 24.73 -8.18 5.10
C ALA A 377 24.32 -6.89 4.38
N ALA A 378 24.95 -6.59 3.23
CA ALA A 378 24.57 -5.44 2.40
C ALA A 378 23.15 -5.59 1.83
N LEU A 379 22.80 -6.79 1.33
CA LEU A 379 21.45 -7.10 0.85
C LEU A 379 20.42 -7.01 1.97
N HIS A 380 20.75 -7.48 3.17
CA HIS A 380 19.89 -7.34 4.35
C HIS A 380 19.66 -5.86 4.70
N ASP A 381 20.71 -5.04 4.71
CA ASP A 381 20.59 -3.59 4.94
C ASP A 381 19.71 -2.91 3.87
N ALA A 382 19.91 -3.25 2.60
CA ALA A 382 19.07 -2.75 1.51
C ALA A 382 17.59 -3.13 1.69
N ARG A 383 17.30 -4.38 2.11
CA ARG A 383 15.94 -4.84 2.40
C ARG A 383 15.33 -4.07 3.59
N LEU A 384 16.12 -3.78 4.63
CA LEU A 384 15.67 -2.95 5.76
C LEU A 384 15.37 -1.50 5.32
N ARG A 385 16.22 -0.89 4.50
CA ARG A 385 16.00 0.47 3.97
C ARG A 385 14.77 0.53 3.07
N LEU A 386 14.56 -0.47 2.22
CA LEU A 386 13.37 -0.63 1.40
C LEU A 386 12.11 -0.71 2.27
N GLY A 387 12.10 -1.60 3.26
CA GLY A 387 10.98 -1.81 4.18
C GLY A 387 10.68 -0.60 5.06
N ALA A 388 11.69 0.08 5.62
CA ALA A 388 11.52 1.25 6.46
C ALA A 388 10.86 2.42 5.70
N ARG A 389 11.21 2.60 4.42
CA ARG A 389 10.57 3.61 3.58
C ARG A 389 9.12 3.24 3.25
N THR A 390 8.87 1.99 2.83
CA THR A 390 7.51 1.50 2.58
C THR A 390 6.63 1.63 3.83
N LEU A 391 7.15 1.27 5.00
CA LEU A 391 6.46 1.43 6.28
C LEU A 391 6.08 2.89 6.53
N ALA A 392 7.03 3.82 6.42
CA ALA A 392 6.79 5.24 6.66
C ALA A 392 5.80 5.86 5.65
N ASP A 393 5.85 5.43 4.39
CA ASP A 393 4.93 5.89 3.35
C ASP A 393 3.52 5.32 3.58
N THR A 394 3.40 4.03 3.91
CA THR A 394 2.12 3.40 4.26
C THR A 394 1.51 4.01 5.51
N THR A 395 2.26 4.15 6.61
CA THR A 395 1.73 4.75 7.85
C THR A 395 1.24 6.17 7.60
N ARG A 396 1.99 6.97 6.83
CA ARG A 396 1.58 8.33 6.47
C ARG A 396 0.31 8.38 5.62
N ALA A 397 0.11 7.39 4.74
CA ALA A 397 -1.10 7.29 3.92
C ALA A 397 -2.35 6.88 4.72
N LEU A 398 -2.19 6.31 5.92
CA LEU A 398 -3.30 5.95 6.81
C LEU A 398 -3.79 7.10 7.68
N VAL A 399 -2.95 8.12 7.91
CA VAL A 399 -3.33 9.30 8.70
C VAL A 399 -4.48 10.04 8.02
N GLY A 400 -5.55 10.32 8.76
CA GLY A 400 -6.73 10.99 8.23
C GLY A 400 -7.72 10.07 7.50
N ARG A 401 -7.40 8.78 7.34
CA ARG A 401 -8.25 7.82 6.61
C ARG A 401 -9.36 7.26 7.50
N ASP A 402 -10.49 6.91 6.90
CA ASP A 402 -11.54 6.19 7.60
C ASP A 402 -11.23 4.68 7.71
N PHE A 403 -11.77 4.06 8.75
CA PHE A 403 -11.77 2.60 8.94
C PHE A 403 -13.22 2.13 9.13
N THR A 404 -14.02 2.24 8.07
CA THR A 404 -15.45 1.89 8.08
C THR A 404 -15.70 0.41 7.76
N THR A 405 -14.83 -0.22 6.95
CA THR A 405 -14.89 -1.63 6.56
C THR A 405 -13.49 -2.25 6.51
N LEU A 406 -13.39 -3.58 6.60
CA LEU A 406 -12.09 -4.26 6.43
C LEU A 406 -11.57 -4.19 4.98
N THR A 407 -12.46 -4.09 4.00
CA THR A 407 -12.14 -4.18 2.57
C THR A 407 -11.56 -2.91 1.99
N THR A 408 -11.76 -1.78 2.67
CA THR A 408 -11.10 -0.54 2.28
C THR A 408 -9.59 -0.59 2.54
N TRP A 409 -9.11 -1.50 3.40
CA TRP A 409 -7.71 -1.63 3.76
C TRP A 409 -7.08 -2.88 3.11
N THR A 410 -5.81 -2.77 2.75
CA THR A 410 -5.03 -3.87 2.17
C THR A 410 -4.61 -4.87 3.24
N ALA A 411 -4.32 -6.12 2.85
CA ALA A 411 -3.79 -7.15 3.74
C ALA A 411 -2.53 -6.69 4.50
N TYR A 412 -1.68 -5.90 3.85
CA TYR A 412 -0.48 -5.32 4.45
C TYR A 412 -0.82 -4.29 5.54
N GLU A 413 -1.77 -3.38 5.27
CA GLU A 413 -2.23 -2.39 6.26
C GLU A 413 -2.92 -3.08 7.46
N LEU A 414 -3.69 -4.14 7.25
CA LEU A 414 -4.26 -4.93 8.35
C LEU A 414 -3.16 -5.62 9.18
N ARG A 415 -2.12 -6.16 8.54
CA ARG A 415 -0.97 -6.75 9.24
C ARG A 415 -0.19 -5.69 10.05
N LEU A 416 -0.03 -4.49 9.51
CA LEU A 416 0.57 -3.34 10.19
C LEU A 416 -0.18 -2.99 11.49
N VAL A 417 -1.52 -2.98 11.46
CA VAL A 417 -2.34 -2.75 12.67
C VAL A 417 -2.02 -3.79 13.73
N LEU A 418 -1.94 -5.07 13.35
CA LEU A 418 -1.61 -6.13 14.28
C LEU A 418 -0.18 -5.97 14.84
N ASP A 419 0.80 -5.69 13.98
CA ASP A 419 2.21 -5.50 14.38
C ASP A 419 2.35 -4.39 15.42
N LEU A 420 1.72 -3.24 15.17
CA LEU A 420 1.72 -2.13 16.12
C LEU A 420 0.95 -2.49 17.41
N ALA A 421 -0.18 -3.21 17.31
CA ALA A 421 -0.95 -3.62 18.48
C ALA A 421 -0.13 -4.50 19.43
N GLU A 422 0.63 -5.47 18.89
CA GLU A 422 1.52 -6.33 19.67
C GLU A 422 2.66 -5.55 20.31
N GLN A 423 3.25 -4.59 19.58
CA GLN A 423 4.27 -3.69 20.12
C GLN A 423 3.74 -2.87 21.30
N LEU A 424 2.56 -2.24 21.14
CA LEU A 424 1.93 -1.43 22.18
C LEU A 424 1.49 -2.27 23.39
N LYS A 425 1.03 -3.50 23.15
CA LYS A 425 0.72 -4.48 24.19
C LYS A 425 1.97 -4.87 24.99
N SER A 426 3.05 -5.20 24.29
CA SER A 426 4.34 -5.53 24.89
C SER A 426 4.89 -4.35 25.70
N ALA A 427 4.87 -3.13 25.14
CA ALA A 427 5.28 -1.91 25.82
C ALA A 427 4.49 -1.71 27.13
N GLN A 428 3.16 -1.85 27.08
CA GLN A 428 2.31 -1.76 28.27
C GLN A 428 2.66 -2.81 29.33
N LYS A 429 2.83 -4.08 28.93
CA LYS A 429 3.17 -5.17 29.87
C LYS A 429 4.54 -4.96 30.53
N ASN A 430 5.47 -4.33 29.81
CA ASN A 430 6.79 -4.00 30.30
C ASN A 430 6.88 -2.64 31.03
N GLY A 431 5.74 -1.95 31.25
CA GLY A 431 5.71 -0.66 31.92
C GLY A 431 6.36 0.49 31.13
N ILE A 432 6.48 0.34 29.81
CA ILE A 432 7.01 1.36 28.90
C ILE A 432 5.85 2.28 28.49
N GLU A 433 5.93 3.53 28.91
CA GLU A 433 4.96 4.57 28.56
C GLU A 433 5.05 4.93 27.07
N HIS A 434 3.91 5.02 26.38
CA HIS A 434 3.82 5.26 24.93
C HIS A 434 2.68 6.26 24.63
N ARG A 435 2.97 7.55 24.85
CA ARG A 435 2.03 8.65 24.57
C ARG A 435 2.11 9.12 23.12
N LEU A 436 1.52 8.37 22.20
CA LEU A 436 1.59 8.62 20.77
C LEU A 436 0.56 9.67 20.28
N LEU A 437 -0.49 9.93 21.04
CA LEU A 437 -1.58 10.86 20.67
C LEU A 437 -1.74 12.00 21.68
N PRO A 438 -0.67 12.73 22.07
CA PRO A 438 -0.75 13.74 23.12
C PRO A 438 -1.72 14.86 22.74
N GLY A 439 -2.78 15.02 23.55
CA GLY A 439 -3.77 16.08 23.37
C GLY A 439 -4.82 15.85 22.29
N ARG A 440 -4.81 14.69 21.61
CA ARG A 440 -5.87 14.31 20.66
C ARG A 440 -7.16 13.92 21.38
N SER A 441 -8.28 14.08 20.70
CA SER A 441 -9.63 13.87 21.23
C SER A 441 -10.45 12.94 20.35
N LEU A 442 -11.05 11.90 20.95
CA LEU A 442 -11.86 10.89 20.26
C LEU A 442 -13.31 10.97 20.72
N GLY A 443 -14.25 11.16 19.81
CA GLY A 443 -15.67 11.02 20.12
C GLY A 443 -16.10 9.55 20.03
N LEU A 444 -16.76 9.06 21.08
CA LEU A 444 -17.33 7.72 21.14
C LEU A 444 -18.83 7.81 20.90
N LEU A 445 -19.26 7.70 19.65
CA LEU A 445 -20.67 7.83 19.25
C LEU A 445 -21.38 6.48 19.27
N PHE A 446 -22.32 6.28 20.20
CA PHE A 446 -23.00 5.00 20.41
C PHE A 446 -24.51 5.17 20.27
N ALA A 447 -25.10 4.53 19.24
CA ALA A 447 -26.55 4.29 19.17
C ALA A 447 -26.95 2.99 19.87
N ARG A 448 -26.04 2.00 19.90
CA ARG A 448 -26.23 0.75 20.63
C ARG A 448 -25.28 0.68 21.83
N PRO A 449 -25.78 0.45 23.06
CA PRO A 449 -24.93 0.43 24.25
C PRO A 449 -23.92 -0.73 24.19
N SER A 450 -22.67 -0.48 24.57
CA SER A 450 -21.65 -1.52 24.78
C SER A 450 -20.59 -1.06 25.79
N THR A 451 -20.57 -1.72 26.95
CA THR A 451 -19.60 -1.41 28.01
C THR A 451 -18.17 -1.71 27.57
N ARG A 452 -17.91 -2.89 26.97
CA ARG A 452 -16.56 -3.30 26.57
C ARG A 452 -15.99 -2.40 25.50
N THR A 453 -16.75 -2.13 24.44
CA THR A 453 -16.28 -1.28 23.32
C THR A 453 -16.01 0.14 23.82
N ARG A 454 -16.92 0.74 24.60
CA ARG A 454 -16.72 2.08 25.14
C ARG A 454 -15.50 2.18 26.06
N VAL A 455 -15.35 1.23 26.99
CA VAL A 455 -14.24 1.24 27.95
C VAL A 455 -12.91 0.99 27.25
N SER A 456 -12.84 0.05 26.31
CA SER A 456 -11.60 -0.24 25.56
C SER A 456 -11.11 0.98 24.77
N PHE A 457 -11.97 1.66 24.03
CA PHE A 457 -11.58 2.87 23.29
C PHE A 457 -11.17 4.02 24.22
N ALA A 458 -11.92 4.26 25.30
CA ALA A 458 -11.61 5.33 26.24
C ALA A 458 -10.25 5.11 26.92
N VAL A 459 -9.98 3.86 27.35
CA VAL A 459 -8.69 3.49 27.95
C VAL A 459 -7.56 3.52 26.92
N ALA A 460 -7.82 3.13 25.66
CA ALA A 460 -6.85 3.23 24.58
C ALA A 460 -6.37 4.68 24.40
N MET A 461 -7.30 5.63 24.28
CA MET A 461 -6.99 7.05 24.14
C MET A 461 -6.19 7.60 25.32
N GLU A 462 -6.63 7.31 26.54
CA GLU A 462 -5.93 7.77 27.75
C GLU A 462 -4.48 7.23 27.80
N GLN A 463 -4.28 5.95 27.48
CA GLN A 463 -2.96 5.34 27.48
C GLN A 463 -2.05 5.87 26.36
N LEU A 464 -2.63 6.36 25.25
CA LEU A 464 -1.91 7.04 24.17
C LEU A 464 -1.69 8.54 24.48
N GLY A 465 -2.18 9.06 25.60
CA GLY A 465 -2.01 10.47 26.00
C GLY A 465 -3.04 11.43 25.42
N GLY A 466 -4.11 10.91 24.79
CA GLY A 466 -5.26 11.67 24.34
C GLY A 466 -6.44 11.56 25.32
N SER A 467 -7.61 12.00 24.88
CA SER A 467 -8.85 11.99 25.66
C SER A 467 -10.02 11.45 24.84
N ALA A 468 -11.00 10.85 25.50
CA ALA A 468 -12.21 10.36 24.86
C ALA A 468 -13.47 11.00 25.43
N VAL A 469 -14.41 11.37 24.56
CA VAL A 469 -15.70 11.96 24.92
C VAL A 469 -16.81 10.98 24.57
N SER A 470 -17.56 10.52 25.57
CA SER A 470 -18.69 9.60 25.35
C SER A 470 -19.92 10.35 24.84
N LEU A 471 -20.43 9.97 23.67
CA LEU A 471 -21.56 10.58 22.99
C LEU A 471 -22.66 9.52 22.81
N ASN A 472 -23.71 9.59 23.63
CA ASN A 472 -24.84 8.67 23.55
C ASN A 472 -25.89 9.22 22.58
N ALA A 473 -26.21 8.49 21.50
CA ALA A 473 -27.11 8.99 20.46
C ALA A 473 -28.50 9.39 20.98
N SER A 474 -29.00 8.74 22.04
CA SER A 474 -30.28 9.10 22.68
C SER A 474 -30.26 10.45 23.41
N GLU A 475 -29.08 10.97 23.70
CA GLU A 475 -28.86 12.25 24.40
C GLU A 475 -28.42 13.37 23.43
N LEU A 476 -28.05 13.02 22.20
CA LEU A 476 -27.64 13.96 21.16
C LEU A 476 -28.84 14.62 20.47
N GLN A 477 -28.58 15.72 19.76
CA GLN A 477 -29.60 16.39 18.93
C GLN A 477 -30.07 15.52 17.75
N LEU A 478 -29.33 14.47 17.40
CA LEU A 478 -29.78 13.37 16.54
C LEU A 478 -31.17 12.83 16.97
N SER A 479 -31.37 12.62 18.28
CA SER A 479 -32.67 12.18 18.83
C SER A 479 -33.80 13.21 18.71
N ARG A 480 -33.45 14.46 18.35
CA ARG A 480 -34.35 15.61 18.19
C ARG A 480 -34.48 16.06 16.73
N GLY A 481 -33.92 15.30 15.79
CA GLY A 481 -34.05 15.51 14.35
C GLY A 481 -32.88 16.19 13.66
N GLU A 482 -31.72 16.34 14.32
CA GLU A 482 -30.46 16.72 13.63
C GLU A 482 -30.05 15.64 12.63
N SER A 483 -29.52 16.04 11.48
CA SER A 483 -29.03 15.11 10.47
C SER A 483 -27.70 14.47 10.90
N LEU A 484 -27.39 13.28 10.38
CA LEU A 484 -26.08 12.65 10.59
C LEU A 484 -24.95 13.51 10.00
N GLU A 485 -25.22 14.18 8.88
CA GLU A 485 -24.29 15.06 8.17
C GLU A 485 -23.89 16.26 9.04
N ASP A 486 -24.87 16.97 9.61
CA ASP A 486 -24.63 18.11 10.49
C ASP A 486 -23.89 17.67 11.76
N THR A 487 -24.29 16.52 12.31
CA THR A 487 -23.59 15.93 13.46
C THR A 487 -22.13 15.65 13.13
N ALA A 488 -21.84 15.04 11.98
CA ALA A 488 -20.49 14.73 11.53
C ALA A 488 -19.64 16.00 11.40
N ARG A 489 -20.15 17.02 10.72
CA ARG A 489 -19.46 18.31 10.50
C ARG A 489 -19.18 19.03 11.81
N VAL A 490 -20.17 19.10 12.71
CA VAL A 490 -20.03 19.76 14.02
C VAL A 490 -19.00 19.04 14.87
N LEU A 491 -19.09 17.70 14.97
CA LEU A 491 -18.14 16.90 15.75
C LEU A 491 -16.72 16.97 15.18
N SER A 492 -16.57 17.07 13.85
CA SER A 492 -15.28 17.23 13.19
C SER A 492 -14.55 18.52 13.57
N GLY A 493 -15.28 19.58 13.93
CA GLY A 493 -14.69 20.82 14.43
C GLY A 493 -14.20 20.77 15.88
N TYR A 494 -14.57 19.72 16.63
CA TYR A 494 -14.26 19.60 18.06
C TYR A 494 -13.32 18.45 18.40
N LEU A 495 -13.31 17.41 17.56
CA LEU A 495 -12.64 16.15 17.81
C LEU A 495 -11.55 15.91 16.77
N ASP A 496 -10.61 15.02 17.08
CA ASP A 496 -9.58 14.57 16.14
C ASP A 496 -9.97 13.24 15.45
N GLY A 497 -10.91 12.49 16.00
CA GLY A 497 -11.46 11.28 15.40
C GLY A 497 -12.79 10.86 16.02
N LEU A 498 -13.49 9.93 15.37
CA LEU A 498 -14.76 9.37 15.82
C LEU A 498 -14.73 7.84 15.80
N ALA A 499 -15.11 7.20 16.90
CA ALA A 499 -15.43 5.76 16.92
C ALA A 499 -16.94 5.60 17.04
N VAL A 500 -17.55 4.96 16.03
CA VAL A 500 -19.00 4.94 15.85
C VAL A 500 -19.52 3.52 15.97
N ARG A 501 -20.52 3.32 16.84
CA ARG A 501 -21.26 2.07 16.98
C ARG A 501 -22.72 2.30 16.62
N TRP A 502 -23.12 1.81 15.45
CA TRP A 502 -24.41 2.07 14.83
C TRP A 502 -25.08 0.78 14.33
N ALA A 503 -26.27 0.89 13.75
CA ALA A 503 -26.98 -0.23 13.12
C ALA A 503 -26.66 -0.29 11.62
N SER A 504 -27.05 0.75 10.89
CA SER A 504 -26.86 0.88 9.43
C SER A 504 -25.39 1.14 9.07
N GLN A 505 -24.88 0.37 8.09
CA GLN A 505 -23.59 0.66 7.44
C GLN A 505 -23.69 1.95 6.62
N ASP A 506 -24.81 2.15 5.90
CA ASP A 506 -25.01 3.35 5.08
C ASP A 506 -25.00 4.64 5.92
N ASP A 507 -25.55 4.59 7.13
CA ASP A 507 -25.52 5.72 8.07
C ASP A 507 -24.09 6.02 8.53
N LEU A 508 -23.29 4.97 8.74
CA LEU A 508 -21.87 5.11 9.09
C LEU A 508 -21.08 5.73 7.93
N GLU A 509 -21.28 5.26 6.69
CA GLU A 509 -20.62 5.82 5.50
C GLU A 509 -21.09 7.26 5.23
N THR A 510 -22.36 7.56 5.51
CA THR A 510 -22.88 8.94 5.46
C THR A 510 -22.17 9.81 6.48
N LEU A 511 -21.96 9.31 7.70
CA LEU A 511 -21.24 10.05 8.74
C LEU A 511 -19.76 10.24 8.37
N ALA A 512 -19.10 9.20 7.86
CA ALA A 512 -17.70 9.24 7.43
C ALA A 512 -17.48 10.22 6.26
N SER A 513 -18.31 10.16 5.21
CA SER A 513 -18.20 11.04 4.04
C SER A 513 -18.38 12.54 4.35
N HIS A 514 -19.01 12.86 5.49
CA HIS A 514 -19.23 14.22 5.95
C HIS A 514 -18.33 14.66 7.11
N ALA A 515 -17.53 13.74 7.68
CA ALA A 515 -16.57 14.06 8.71
C ALA A 515 -15.24 14.52 8.06
N SER A 516 -14.63 15.58 8.58
CA SER A 516 -13.27 15.97 8.17
C SER A 516 -12.19 15.32 9.03
N ILE A 517 -12.56 14.32 9.82
CA ILE A 517 -11.73 13.57 10.76
C ILE A 517 -12.00 12.07 10.60
N PRO A 518 -11.02 11.20 10.90
CA PRO A 518 -11.18 9.75 10.78
C PRO A 518 -12.37 9.19 11.53
N VAL A 519 -13.14 8.33 10.86
CA VAL A 519 -14.25 7.56 11.41
C VAL A 519 -13.92 6.08 11.48
N VAL A 520 -14.03 5.51 12.67
CA VAL A 520 -13.75 4.10 12.98
C VAL A 520 -15.06 3.36 13.24
N ASN A 521 -15.31 2.29 12.47
CA ASN A 521 -16.42 1.38 12.70
C ASN A 521 -16.18 0.53 13.95
N ALA A 522 -16.88 0.87 15.02
CA ALA A 522 -16.88 0.12 16.27
C ALA A 522 -17.98 -0.96 16.34
N LEU A 523 -18.91 -0.98 15.38
CA LEU A 523 -19.84 -2.05 14.96
C LEU A 523 -20.98 -1.44 14.11
N THR A 524 -21.38 -2.17 13.06
CA THR A 524 -22.65 -2.06 12.33
C THR A 524 -23.32 -3.43 12.25
N ASP A 525 -24.55 -3.51 11.75
CA ASP A 525 -25.23 -4.78 11.49
C ASP A 525 -24.58 -5.58 10.34
N ALA A 526 -23.71 -4.93 9.54
CA ALA A 526 -22.95 -5.57 8.47
C ALA A 526 -21.56 -6.06 8.93
N GLU A 527 -20.83 -5.24 9.71
CA GLU A 527 -19.44 -5.55 10.08
C GLU A 527 -19.11 -5.18 11.53
N HIS A 528 -18.18 -5.93 12.12
CA HIS A 528 -17.54 -5.61 13.39
C HIS A 528 -15.99 -5.65 13.25
N PRO A 529 -15.39 -4.72 12.48
CA PRO A 529 -14.01 -4.85 12.01
C PRO A 529 -12.97 -4.77 13.14
N CYS A 530 -13.21 -3.92 14.14
CA CYS A 530 -12.36 -3.85 15.35
C CYS A 530 -12.37 -5.16 16.16
N GLN A 531 -13.47 -5.92 16.15
CA GLN A 531 -13.54 -7.22 16.82
C GLN A 531 -12.73 -8.24 16.05
N ALA A 532 -12.94 -8.33 14.72
CA ALA A 532 -12.21 -9.27 13.88
C ALA A 532 -10.68 -9.07 13.94
N LEU A 533 -10.19 -7.83 14.04
CA LEU A 533 -8.77 -7.57 14.24
C LEU A 533 -8.26 -8.02 15.62
N ALA A 534 -9.07 -7.90 16.68
CA ALA A 534 -8.73 -8.45 18.00
C ALA A 534 -8.68 -9.98 17.98
N ASP A 535 -9.55 -10.59 17.18
CA ASP A 535 -9.60 -12.02 16.96
C ASP A 535 -8.33 -12.48 16.24
N ALA A 536 -7.98 -11.81 15.15
CA ALA A 536 -6.75 -12.05 14.41
C ALA A 536 -5.50 -11.89 15.29
N LEU A 537 -5.41 -10.82 16.10
CA LEU A 537 -4.29 -10.66 17.04
C LEU A 537 -4.18 -11.83 18.01
N THR A 538 -5.31 -12.34 18.50
CA THR A 538 -5.33 -13.48 19.44
C THR A 538 -4.85 -14.76 18.80
N ILE A 539 -5.30 -15.03 17.56
CA ILE A 539 -4.86 -16.18 16.76
C ILE A 539 -3.34 -16.06 16.52
N ARG A 540 -2.86 -14.89 16.10
CA ARG A 540 -1.43 -14.66 15.87
C ARG A 540 -0.59 -14.88 17.12
N GLU A 541 -1.04 -14.39 18.28
CA GLU A 541 -0.33 -14.60 19.55
C GLU A 541 -0.28 -16.07 19.99
N ARG A 542 -1.21 -16.91 19.49
CA ARG A 542 -1.27 -18.34 19.82
C ARG A 542 -0.46 -19.19 18.86
N PHE A 543 -0.45 -18.86 17.57
CA PHE A 543 0.12 -19.70 16.52
C PHE A 543 1.31 -19.06 15.78
N GLY A 544 1.66 -17.81 16.10
CA GLY A 544 2.76 -17.05 15.50
C GLY A 544 2.36 -16.23 14.26
N ASP A 545 1.54 -16.80 13.38
CA ASP A 545 0.91 -16.12 12.23
C ASP A 545 -0.51 -16.70 12.02
N LEU A 546 -1.30 -16.10 11.13
CA LEU A 546 -2.58 -16.65 10.66
C LEU A 546 -2.42 -17.54 9.43
N ALA A 547 -1.33 -17.38 8.69
CA ALA A 547 -1.07 -18.15 7.47
C ALA A 547 -1.05 -19.66 7.79
N GLY A 548 -1.97 -20.41 7.17
CA GLY A 548 -2.10 -21.87 7.37
C GLY A 548 -2.82 -22.28 8.66
N VAL A 549 -3.40 -21.34 9.40
CA VAL A 549 -4.32 -21.64 10.51
C VAL A 549 -5.72 -21.85 9.95
N LYS A 550 -6.38 -22.94 10.36
CA LYS A 550 -7.77 -23.22 10.05
C LYS A 550 -8.68 -22.74 11.18
N VAL A 551 -9.59 -21.82 10.83
CA VAL A 551 -10.56 -21.18 11.73
C VAL A 551 -11.95 -21.68 11.39
N ALA A 552 -12.60 -22.33 12.36
CA ALA A 552 -13.98 -22.77 12.24
C ALA A 552 -14.91 -21.83 13.02
N TYR A 553 -15.81 -21.17 12.31
CA TYR A 553 -16.90 -20.41 12.91
C TYR A 553 -18.16 -21.29 12.97
N VAL A 554 -18.83 -21.33 14.12
CA VAL A 554 -20.02 -22.17 14.34
C VAL A 554 -21.15 -21.29 14.87
N GLY A 555 -22.28 -21.27 14.18
CA GLY A 555 -23.46 -20.50 14.58
C GLY A 555 -23.88 -19.48 13.54
N ASP A 556 -24.25 -18.28 14.00
CA ASP A 556 -24.93 -17.28 13.17
C ASP A 556 -23.96 -16.55 12.24
N GLY A 557 -24.24 -16.54 10.93
CA GLY A 557 -23.49 -15.81 9.90
C GLY A 557 -23.66 -14.30 9.96
N ASN A 558 -23.68 -13.74 11.17
CA ASN A 558 -23.87 -12.33 11.47
C ASN A 558 -22.63 -11.48 11.11
N ASN A 559 -22.65 -10.21 11.51
CA ASN A 559 -21.53 -9.27 11.34
C ASN A 559 -20.20 -9.74 11.93
N VAL A 560 -20.20 -10.51 13.03
CA VAL A 560 -18.98 -11.07 13.64
C VAL A 560 -18.41 -12.15 12.72
N ALA A 561 -19.24 -13.08 12.26
CA ALA A 561 -18.84 -14.09 11.28
C ALA A 561 -18.30 -13.42 10.00
N ALA A 562 -19.07 -12.48 9.43
CA ALA A 562 -18.70 -11.77 8.21
C ALA A 562 -17.34 -11.07 8.31
N SER A 563 -17.09 -10.33 9.40
CA SER A 563 -15.81 -9.66 9.61
C SER A 563 -14.66 -10.62 9.90
N LEU A 564 -14.91 -11.72 10.63
CA LEU A 564 -13.91 -12.76 10.87
C LEU A 564 -13.46 -13.40 9.55
N LEU A 565 -14.42 -13.75 8.68
CA LEU A 565 -14.15 -14.32 7.36
C LEU A 565 -13.20 -13.44 6.55
N VAL A 566 -13.49 -12.14 6.46
CA VAL A 566 -12.68 -11.17 5.71
C VAL A 566 -11.29 -10.98 6.34
N ALA A 567 -11.21 -10.73 7.64
CA ALA A 567 -9.93 -10.46 8.31
C ALA A 567 -8.99 -11.69 8.29
N CYS A 568 -9.51 -12.88 8.58
CA CYS A 568 -8.72 -14.11 8.55
C CYS A 568 -8.24 -14.44 7.13
N SER A 569 -9.10 -14.27 6.12
CA SER A 569 -8.74 -14.47 4.72
C SER A 569 -7.64 -13.51 4.26
N ALA A 570 -7.78 -12.21 4.59
CA ALA A 570 -6.76 -11.20 4.28
C ALA A 570 -5.39 -11.50 4.92
N LEU A 571 -5.38 -12.24 6.02
CA LEU A 571 -4.16 -12.59 6.76
C LEU A 571 -3.67 -14.02 6.49
N GLY A 572 -4.32 -14.75 5.57
CA GLY A 572 -3.87 -16.05 5.06
C GLY A 572 -4.39 -17.28 5.82
N ALA A 573 -5.37 -17.13 6.70
CA ALA A 573 -6.04 -18.25 7.36
C ALA A 573 -7.10 -18.89 6.44
N GLU A 574 -7.30 -20.20 6.61
CA GLU A 574 -8.43 -20.94 6.05
C GLU A 574 -9.64 -20.73 6.96
N VAL A 575 -10.81 -20.40 6.40
CA VAL A 575 -12.01 -20.15 7.21
C VAL A 575 -13.13 -21.08 6.78
N VAL A 576 -13.67 -21.85 7.72
CA VAL A 576 -14.85 -22.70 7.51
C VAL A 576 -15.97 -22.21 8.40
N CYS A 577 -17.12 -21.84 7.81
CA CYS A 577 -18.28 -21.39 8.57
C CYS A 577 -19.37 -22.48 8.54
N ALA A 578 -19.73 -22.98 9.73
CA ALA A 578 -20.87 -23.85 9.95
C ALA A 578 -22.06 -23.04 10.46
N SER A 579 -23.07 -22.87 9.61
CA SER A 579 -24.30 -22.14 9.96
C SER A 579 -25.54 -22.96 9.63
N PRO A 580 -26.63 -22.82 10.40
CA PRO A 580 -27.92 -23.39 10.00
C PRO A 580 -28.37 -22.78 8.67
N ARG A 581 -29.10 -23.57 7.88
CA ARG A 581 -29.55 -23.15 6.56
C ARG A 581 -30.42 -21.89 6.65
N GLY A 582 -30.06 -20.85 5.90
CA GLY A 582 -30.73 -19.54 5.91
C GLY A 582 -30.11 -18.52 6.86
N TYR A 583 -29.04 -18.88 7.58
CA TYR A 583 -28.27 -18.03 8.48
C TYR A 583 -26.80 -17.93 8.05
N GLU A 584 -26.49 -18.26 6.80
CA GLU A 584 -25.13 -18.19 6.26
C GLU A 584 -24.63 -16.74 6.14
N PRO A 585 -23.30 -16.50 6.23
CA PRO A 585 -22.75 -15.18 5.98
C PRO A 585 -23.17 -14.61 4.61
N GLY A 586 -23.45 -13.31 4.57
CA GLY A 586 -23.91 -12.64 3.37
C GLY A 586 -22.91 -12.73 2.20
N PRO A 587 -23.38 -12.68 0.93
CA PRO A 587 -22.53 -12.82 -0.26
C PRO A 587 -21.46 -11.75 -0.38
N GLY A 588 -21.67 -10.55 0.19
CA GLY A 588 -20.66 -9.49 0.22
C GLY A 588 -19.40 -9.89 0.98
N ALA A 589 -19.55 -10.50 2.16
CA ALA A 589 -18.42 -10.95 2.97
C ALA A 589 -17.65 -12.10 2.31
N LEU A 590 -18.37 -13.03 1.67
CA LEU A 590 -17.77 -14.12 0.90
C LEU A 590 -16.97 -13.59 -0.30
N GLY A 591 -17.56 -12.65 -1.05
CA GLY A 591 -16.87 -12.00 -2.18
C GLY A 591 -15.62 -11.24 -1.74
N ALA A 592 -15.69 -10.53 -0.62
CA ALA A 592 -14.55 -9.84 -0.03
C ALA A 592 -13.43 -10.80 0.39
N ALA A 593 -13.76 -11.89 1.07
CA ALA A 593 -12.78 -12.90 1.48
C ALA A 593 -12.06 -13.54 0.26
N VAL A 594 -12.80 -13.86 -0.80
CA VAL A 594 -12.25 -14.37 -2.06
C VAL A 594 -11.37 -13.32 -2.76
N ALA A 595 -11.74 -12.04 -2.72
CA ALA A 595 -10.93 -10.97 -3.30
C ALA A 595 -9.56 -10.81 -2.63
N PHE A 596 -9.46 -11.15 -1.34
CA PHE A 596 -8.19 -11.25 -0.62
C PHE A 596 -7.42 -12.55 -0.89
N GLY A 597 -7.97 -13.47 -1.70
CA GLY A 597 -7.36 -14.76 -2.02
C GLY A 597 -7.57 -15.84 -0.95
N GLY A 598 -8.52 -15.65 -0.01
CA GLY A 598 -8.80 -16.61 1.05
C GLY A 598 -9.53 -17.86 0.56
N ASP A 599 -9.26 -18.98 1.22
CA ASP A 599 -10.01 -20.23 1.07
C ASP A 599 -11.14 -20.27 2.11
N VAL A 600 -12.38 -20.05 1.65
CA VAL A 600 -13.58 -20.00 2.49
C VAL A 600 -14.55 -21.09 2.11
N ALA A 601 -14.91 -21.93 3.08
CA ALA A 601 -15.92 -22.97 2.92
C ALA A 601 -17.13 -22.72 3.82
N LEU A 602 -18.32 -23.06 3.30
CA LEU A 602 -19.57 -23.06 4.06
C LEU A 602 -20.06 -24.49 4.22
N THR A 603 -20.48 -24.84 5.43
CA THR A 603 -21.13 -26.12 5.73
C THR A 603 -22.33 -25.90 6.65
N SER A 604 -23.19 -26.92 6.74
CA SER A 604 -24.28 -27.00 7.72
C SER A 604 -23.97 -28.02 8.83
N ASP A 605 -22.75 -28.56 8.87
CA ASP A 605 -22.30 -29.51 9.89
C ASP A 605 -21.17 -28.89 10.73
N PRO A 606 -21.42 -28.54 12.00
CA PRO A 606 -20.39 -28.05 12.92
C PRO A 606 -19.17 -28.97 13.05
N TYR A 607 -19.35 -30.29 13.00
CA TYR A 607 -18.25 -31.25 13.14
C TYR A 607 -17.35 -31.26 11.90
N GLU A 608 -17.92 -31.05 10.71
CA GLU A 608 -17.15 -30.88 9.48
C GLU A 608 -16.28 -29.62 9.53
N ALA A 609 -16.83 -28.49 10.00
CA ALA A 609 -16.07 -27.26 10.18
C ALA A 609 -14.97 -27.42 11.24
N ALA A 610 -15.30 -28.00 12.39
CA ALA A 610 -14.37 -28.19 13.49
C ALA A 610 -13.21 -29.15 13.14
N SER A 611 -13.42 -30.12 12.25
CA SER A 611 -12.42 -31.14 11.89
C SER A 611 -11.08 -30.53 11.47
N GLY A 612 -10.06 -30.74 12.31
CA GLY A 612 -8.69 -30.24 12.09
C GLY A 612 -8.52 -28.73 12.24
N ALA A 613 -9.55 -27.99 12.71
CA ALA A 613 -9.45 -26.56 12.99
C ALA A 613 -8.62 -26.29 14.25
N GLN A 614 -7.75 -25.29 14.21
CA GLN A 614 -7.00 -24.84 15.39
C GLN A 614 -7.75 -23.75 16.17
N VAL A 615 -8.80 -23.16 15.58
CA VAL A 615 -9.62 -22.15 16.25
C VAL A 615 -11.09 -22.50 16.06
N LEU A 616 -11.83 -22.63 17.15
CA LEU A 616 -13.29 -22.65 17.13
C LEU A 616 -13.83 -21.30 17.63
N TYR A 617 -14.74 -20.70 16.89
CA TYR A 617 -15.36 -19.42 17.22
C TYR A 617 -16.88 -19.55 17.16
N THR A 618 -17.57 -19.06 18.18
CA THR A 618 -19.02 -18.80 18.10
C THR A 618 -19.40 -17.43 18.66
N ASP A 619 -20.60 -16.98 18.32
CA ASP A 619 -21.22 -15.76 18.84
C ASP A 619 -22.68 -16.06 19.23
N VAL A 620 -23.30 -15.11 19.92
CA VAL A 620 -24.67 -15.24 20.41
C VAL A 620 -25.64 -15.63 19.29
N TRP A 621 -26.46 -16.65 19.53
CA TRP A 621 -27.46 -17.08 18.54
C TRP A 621 -28.58 -16.07 18.35
N THR A 622 -28.81 -15.15 19.29
CA THR A 622 -29.80 -14.07 19.18
C THR A 622 -29.12 -12.76 19.50
N SER A 623 -28.99 -11.90 18.49
CA SER A 623 -28.33 -10.60 18.59
C SER A 623 -29.27 -9.52 19.15
N MET A 624 -28.72 -8.36 19.49
CA MET A 624 -29.51 -7.20 19.94
C MET A 624 -30.46 -6.74 18.82
N GLY A 625 -31.77 -6.66 19.11
CA GLY A 625 -32.81 -6.31 18.14
C GLY A 625 -33.59 -7.50 17.56
N GLU A 626 -33.19 -8.72 17.88
CA GLU A 626 -33.83 -9.96 17.42
C GLU A 626 -34.68 -10.65 18.52
N GLU A 627 -35.05 -9.92 19.58
CA GLU A 627 -35.72 -10.50 20.74
C GLU A 627 -37.06 -11.16 20.39
N GLY A 628 -37.72 -10.69 19.33
CA GLY A 628 -38.96 -11.25 18.80
C GLY A 628 -38.81 -12.61 18.08
N GLU A 629 -37.59 -12.99 17.70
CA GLU A 629 -37.30 -14.23 16.95
C GLU A 629 -36.59 -15.29 17.81
N ARG A 630 -36.29 -14.96 19.08
CA ARG A 630 -35.48 -15.79 19.98
C ARG A 630 -35.91 -17.25 20.05
N GLU A 631 -37.21 -17.54 20.20
CA GLU A 631 -37.70 -18.92 20.30
C GLU A 631 -37.45 -19.74 19.04
N ARG A 632 -37.56 -19.11 17.86
CA ARG A 632 -37.28 -19.75 16.58
C ARG A 632 -35.78 -19.98 16.42
N ARG A 633 -34.96 -18.98 16.74
CA ARG A 633 -33.50 -19.08 16.62
C ARG A 633 -32.95 -20.16 17.56
N LEU A 634 -33.43 -20.27 18.80
CA LEU A 634 -33.05 -21.38 19.68
C LEU A 634 -33.35 -22.78 19.08
N GLN A 635 -34.38 -22.91 18.25
CA GLN A 635 -34.70 -24.16 17.55
C GLN A 635 -33.80 -24.37 16.33
N ASP A 636 -33.62 -23.33 15.51
CA ASP A 636 -32.84 -23.39 14.28
C ASP A 636 -31.34 -23.60 14.55
N PHE A 637 -30.81 -23.04 15.65
CA PHE A 637 -29.42 -23.15 16.08
C PHE A 637 -29.14 -24.35 16.98
N ALA A 638 -30.14 -25.18 17.29
CA ALA A 638 -29.95 -26.38 18.09
C ALA A 638 -28.91 -27.31 17.42
N GLY A 639 -27.77 -27.52 18.10
CA GLY A 639 -26.63 -28.29 17.59
C GLY A 639 -25.50 -27.46 16.99
N PHE A 640 -25.65 -26.13 16.88
CA PHE A 640 -24.62 -25.19 16.39
C PHE A 640 -23.95 -24.43 17.56
N GLY A 641 -23.71 -25.12 18.67
CA GLY A 641 -22.99 -24.58 19.83
C GLY A 641 -21.64 -25.26 20.00
N ILE A 642 -20.72 -24.60 20.70
CA ILE A 642 -19.41 -25.15 21.04
C ILE A 642 -19.46 -25.76 22.45
N ASP A 643 -19.50 -27.09 22.49
CA ASP A 643 -19.35 -27.90 23.69
C ASP A 643 -18.05 -28.72 23.68
N ALA A 644 -17.80 -29.47 24.76
CA ALA A 644 -16.60 -30.29 24.86
C ALA A 644 -16.53 -31.39 23.78
N ASP A 645 -17.67 -31.89 23.32
CA ASP A 645 -17.71 -32.92 22.29
C ASP A 645 -17.28 -32.35 20.94
N LEU A 646 -17.79 -31.17 20.55
CA LEU A 646 -17.36 -30.47 19.34
C LEU A 646 -15.90 -30.02 19.41
N LEU A 647 -15.46 -29.51 20.57
CA LEU A 647 -14.06 -29.15 20.78
C LEU A 647 -13.14 -30.36 20.62
N SER A 648 -13.58 -31.56 21.02
CA SER A 648 -12.78 -32.79 20.88
C SER A 648 -12.62 -33.27 19.44
N SER A 649 -13.42 -32.79 18.49
CA SER A 649 -13.24 -33.08 17.07
C SER A 649 -12.32 -32.08 16.34
N ALA A 650 -11.89 -31.02 17.03
CA ALA A 650 -10.92 -30.05 16.52
C ALA A 650 -9.47 -30.55 16.68
N ALA A 651 -8.49 -29.72 16.32
CA ALA A 651 -7.08 -30.03 16.57
C ALA A 651 -6.78 -30.14 18.07
N ASP A 652 -5.80 -30.97 18.45
CA ASP A 652 -5.42 -31.19 19.86
C ASP A 652 -4.99 -29.90 20.57
N ASP A 653 -4.44 -28.94 19.82
CA ASP A 653 -4.00 -27.62 20.29
C ASP A 653 -5.02 -26.50 20.00
N ALA A 654 -6.26 -26.86 19.68
CA ALA A 654 -7.29 -25.89 19.33
C ALA A 654 -7.60 -24.92 20.48
N ILE A 655 -7.90 -23.68 20.13
CA ILE A 655 -8.39 -22.65 21.06
C ILE A 655 -9.85 -22.29 20.76
N VAL A 656 -10.57 -21.80 21.77
CA VAL A 656 -11.94 -21.32 21.62
C VAL A 656 -12.02 -19.81 21.82
N LEU A 657 -12.70 -19.13 20.89
CA LEU A 657 -12.96 -17.69 20.86
C LEU A 657 -14.46 -17.39 20.95
N HIS A 658 -14.79 -16.24 21.53
CA HIS A 658 -16.15 -15.74 21.69
C HIS A 658 -16.15 -14.24 21.99
N CYS A 659 -16.85 -13.41 21.21
CA CYS A 659 -16.74 -11.95 21.30
C CYS A 659 -17.37 -11.32 22.58
N LEU A 660 -18.17 -12.14 23.28
CA LEU A 660 -18.92 -11.87 24.51
C LEU A 660 -20.03 -10.81 24.30
N PRO A 661 -21.05 -10.75 25.19
CA PRO A 661 -21.34 -11.67 26.30
C PRO A 661 -21.78 -13.03 25.77
N ALA A 662 -21.50 -14.10 26.51
CA ALA A 662 -21.93 -15.45 26.15
C ALA A 662 -23.16 -15.87 26.97
N HIS A 663 -24.11 -16.54 26.34
CA HIS A 663 -25.19 -17.30 26.95
C HIS A 663 -24.77 -18.76 27.12
N ILE A 664 -24.35 -19.07 28.35
CA ILE A 664 -23.85 -20.40 28.69
C ILE A 664 -24.96 -21.44 28.53
N GLY A 665 -24.68 -22.50 27.78
CA GLY A 665 -25.62 -23.57 27.47
C GLY A 665 -26.46 -23.34 26.22
N GLU A 666 -26.29 -22.20 25.55
CA GLU A 666 -26.79 -21.93 24.20
C GLU A 666 -25.59 -22.09 23.23
N GLU A 667 -24.98 -20.99 22.77
CA GLU A 667 -23.89 -21.03 21.80
C GLU A 667 -22.59 -21.64 22.33
N ILE A 668 -22.36 -21.63 23.65
CA ILE A 668 -21.14 -22.16 24.24
C ILE A 668 -21.41 -22.80 25.61
N SER A 669 -20.79 -23.95 25.85
CA SER A 669 -20.82 -24.62 27.15
C SER A 669 -19.92 -23.93 28.19
N GLY A 670 -20.25 -24.06 29.48
CA GLY A 670 -19.50 -23.40 30.55
C GLY A 670 -18.10 -23.97 30.73
N ASP A 671 -17.95 -25.28 30.57
CA ASP A 671 -16.68 -26.00 30.65
C ASP A 671 -15.73 -25.66 29.49
N VAL A 672 -16.25 -25.33 28.30
CA VAL A 672 -15.43 -24.78 27.22
C VAL A 672 -15.08 -23.31 27.49
N LEU A 673 -16.07 -22.47 27.79
CA LEU A 673 -15.85 -21.02 27.98
C LEU A 673 -14.83 -20.71 29.08
N TYR A 674 -14.88 -21.47 30.19
CA TYR A 674 -13.96 -21.32 31.32
C TYR A 674 -12.83 -22.37 31.34
N GLY A 675 -12.73 -23.19 30.29
CA GLY A 675 -11.75 -24.28 30.17
C GLY A 675 -10.35 -23.81 29.78
N GLY A 676 -9.39 -24.74 29.77
CA GLY A 676 -7.98 -24.46 29.49
C GLY A 676 -7.68 -24.05 28.04
N GLN A 677 -8.55 -24.42 27.09
CA GLN A 677 -8.45 -24.05 25.67
C GLN A 677 -9.16 -22.72 25.36
N SER A 678 -9.78 -22.07 26.35
CA SER A 678 -10.44 -20.77 26.15
C SER A 678 -9.42 -19.64 25.98
N ALA A 679 -9.51 -18.92 24.87
CA ALA A 679 -8.75 -17.69 24.63
C ALA A 679 -9.63 -16.42 24.70
N VAL A 680 -10.89 -16.57 25.13
CA VAL A 680 -11.91 -15.50 25.19
C VAL A 680 -11.47 -14.28 26.00
N TRP A 681 -10.77 -14.48 27.13
CA TRP A 681 -10.33 -13.35 27.96
C TRP A 681 -9.17 -12.58 27.34
N GLN A 682 -8.25 -13.27 26.66
CA GLN A 682 -7.18 -12.63 25.92
C GLN A 682 -7.71 -11.91 24.68
N GLN A 683 -8.69 -12.49 23.99
CA GLN A 683 -9.42 -11.84 22.90
C GLN A 683 -10.06 -10.53 23.36
N ALA A 684 -10.71 -10.55 24.54
CA ALA A 684 -11.28 -9.34 25.13
C ALA A 684 -10.20 -8.30 25.51
N GLU A 685 -9.03 -8.71 26.01
CA GLU A 685 -7.86 -7.83 26.24
C GLU A 685 -7.34 -7.23 24.92
N ASN A 686 -7.20 -8.05 23.88
CA ASN A 686 -6.64 -7.66 22.58
C ASN A 686 -7.41 -6.56 21.87
N ARG A 687 -8.71 -6.45 22.14
CA ARG A 687 -9.54 -5.32 21.66
C ARG A 687 -8.93 -3.97 22.02
N LEU A 688 -8.42 -3.81 23.24
CA LEU A 688 -7.78 -2.57 23.69
C LEU A 688 -6.55 -2.23 22.82
N HIS A 689 -5.71 -3.22 22.54
CA HIS A 689 -4.43 -3.00 21.86
C HIS A 689 -4.58 -2.77 20.36
N VAL A 690 -5.52 -3.47 19.73
CA VAL A 690 -5.90 -3.22 18.34
C VAL A 690 -6.46 -1.81 18.17
N GLN A 691 -7.34 -1.38 19.09
CA GLN A 691 -7.86 -0.02 19.04
C GLN A 691 -6.77 1.03 19.22
N LYS A 692 -5.78 0.79 20.11
CA LYS A 692 -4.63 1.70 20.20
C LYS A 692 -3.87 1.82 18.89
N ALA A 693 -3.61 0.69 18.23
CA ALA A 693 -2.88 0.66 16.97
C ALA A 693 -3.66 1.38 15.87
N LEU A 694 -4.95 1.09 15.71
CA LEU A 694 -5.83 1.79 14.77
C LEU A 694 -5.83 3.29 15.03
N LEU A 695 -6.08 3.72 16.27
CA LEU A 695 -6.12 5.14 16.62
C LEU A 695 -4.77 5.83 16.36
N THR A 696 -3.66 5.15 16.63
CA THR A 696 -2.33 5.69 16.34
C THR A 696 -2.19 5.92 14.84
N LEU A 697 -2.36 4.88 14.02
CA LEU A 697 -2.18 4.94 12.57
C LEU A 697 -3.10 5.93 11.85
N LEU A 698 -4.27 6.21 12.42
CA LEU A 698 -5.23 7.14 11.85
C LEU A 698 -5.00 8.60 12.24
N LEU A 699 -4.36 8.85 13.39
CA LEU A 699 -4.28 10.19 14.00
C LEU A 699 -2.85 10.76 14.07
N ASP A 700 -1.83 9.94 13.80
CA ASP A 700 -0.39 10.27 13.77
C ASP A 700 0.38 9.33 12.82
#